data_AF-A0A353E2T9-F1
#
_entry.id   AF-A0A353E2T9-F1
#
_cell.length_a   1.000
_cell.length_b   1.000
_cell.length_c   1.000
_cell.angle_alpha   90.00
_cell.angle_beta   90.00
_cell.angle_gamma   90.00
#
_symmetry.space_group_name_H-M   'P 1'
#
loop_
_entity.id
_entity.type
_entity.pdbx_description
1 polymer ?
#
loop_
_entity_poly.entity_id
_entity_poly.type
_entity_poly.pdbx_seq_one_letter_code
_entity_poly.pdbx_strand_id
1 'polypeptide(L)'
;TEKGDPKSYIGKTIMRARGHKYLSETNILAQIGAMGNRAIKNGGQNAIKQAFARFIRNNSNNNLVTETSVWYVSDPITQTTVERYPDIPDDATADEISQIVSDFNMEMKDLASKGLATKVYRRGRIGYKFQRAENKSQHIVDVMIAGKKHSFIVNGNPRAAQALNGLLENSAAKGIMKPLGSISRMMAQLCTSYNPEFVMRNIMRDAEFASSNVTTKEGARYGGLWAKYYAQLGLYKGASNISMKDLQGSTGLGLFAKYRNGTLDMNDKIQRYFKEFMENGGETGWVQIKNMKEWEKQYKQDVKGERSKVQRGGKMVRDFFFGNLENLNEVAENIARFSTYCASRDFGRSVVRSTYDAKEVSTNFNRHGSGDAIKSFKNGEMTGTKAAARWAYGFTSSYLRHCSMFFNAGIQSTNLLVKNLKNHPVGTSVNMLSIPFALGALGALLNNALIASEDEKDRNGVKDPYGELPDYVRRNNLCIYKGGGEFITIPLAIELRAFYGLGDLAAGLTFSPNVSGQKNPYLDAVGCMSQLVPVMDYLGNSSAGKKPLEETIKAISPSAIAPFIEWEQNSDWKGAPIERRGDWNENVPAWQRAYNGTPEGLKTLNKWVNAQTNDVAKGNEDMLGNGFLDMVTNPSMVNHFFGGIGGGAATFAERTLGAIKHGSDTETKDIPFVRSLLYTPSEQSSLQRTKSKWYNYKDEMEKTIANVDRLKSKNVPIDKRLTNVADYYNFQNSKDAAKVRVIELAEKQMKQWKKLRDKSGDNESIKFANENIDRIMMDAVEQLDKLN
;
A
#
# COMPACT_ATOMS: atom_id res chain seq x y z
N THR A 1 10.29 -10.66 26.56
CA THR A 1 11.57 -11.24 27.04
C THR A 1 12.70 -10.72 26.17
N GLU A 2 13.64 -9.95 26.73
CA GLU A 2 14.79 -9.39 25.98
C GLU A 2 15.82 -10.50 25.65
N LYS A 3 15.55 -11.33 24.64
CA LYS A 3 16.59 -12.14 23.98
C LYS A 3 17.16 -11.34 22.81
N GLY A 4 18.05 -10.41 23.11
CA GLY A 4 18.93 -9.74 22.15
C GLY A 4 20.38 -10.08 22.46
N ASP A 5 21.19 -10.33 21.42
CA ASP A 5 22.63 -10.59 21.49
C ASP A 5 23.34 -9.78 22.61
N PRO A 6 23.97 -10.45 23.60
CA PRO A 6 24.65 -9.80 24.73
C PRO A 6 25.71 -8.77 24.32
N LYS A 7 26.30 -8.91 23.12
CA LYS A 7 27.29 -7.95 22.57
C LYS A 7 26.65 -6.61 22.15
N SER A 8 25.33 -6.55 22.11
CA SER A 8 24.53 -5.37 21.77
C SER A 8 23.89 -4.72 23.01
N TYR A 9 24.14 -5.25 24.21
CA TYR A 9 23.55 -4.76 25.45
C TYR A 9 24.18 -3.44 25.87
N ILE A 10 23.55 -2.34 25.48
CA ILE A 10 23.82 -1.04 26.09
C ILE A 10 23.03 -0.99 27.39
N GLY A 11 23.72 -0.82 28.52
CA GLY A 11 23.10 -0.66 29.84
C GLY A 11 22.10 0.51 29.93
N LYS A 12 21.51 0.74 31.11
CA LYS A 12 20.56 1.85 31.34
C LYS A 12 21.19 3.19 30.92
N THR A 13 20.37 4.15 30.47
CA THR A 13 20.78 5.55 30.29
C THR A 13 21.46 6.02 31.57
N ILE A 14 22.76 6.31 31.49
CA ILE A 14 23.55 6.74 32.63
C ILE A 14 23.37 8.25 32.80
N MET A 15 23.02 8.68 34.02
CA MET A 15 22.86 10.11 34.36
C MET A 15 24.19 10.88 34.22
N ARG A 16 25.32 10.19 34.35
CA ARG A 16 26.67 10.75 34.19
C ARG A 16 27.62 9.64 33.76
N ALA A 17 28.31 9.83 32.64
CA ALA A 17 29.43 8.99 32.26
C ALA A 17 30.67 9.48 33.01
N ARG A 18 31.29 8.62 33.83
CA ARG A 18 32.65 8.84 34.32
C ARG A 18 33.54 8.09 33.33
N GLY A 19 34.41 8.81 32.62
CA GLY A 19 35.12 8.32 31.44
C GLY A 19 35.76 6.94 31.57
N HIS A 20 36.01 6.30 30.42
CA HIS A 20 36.67 5.00 30.37
C HIS A 20 38.19 5.19 30.47
N LYS A 21 38.87 4.37 31.29
CA LYS A 21 40.35 4.38 31.40
C LYS A 21 41.05 3.73 30.20
N TYR A 22 40.32 2.98 29.38
CA TYR A 22 40.86 2.25 28.23
C TYR A 22 40.06 2.60 26.97
N LEU A 23 40.72 2.64 25.81
CA LEU A 23 40.04 2.67 24.52
C LEU A 23 39.16 1.43 24.43
N SER A 24 37.83 1.61 24.45
CA SER A 24 36.93 0.51 24.15
C SER A 24 36.91 0.29 22.64
N GLU A 25 36.73 -0.97 22.20
CA GLU A 25 36.42 -1.31 20.80
C GLU A 25 35.07 -0.72 20.34
N THR A 26 34.37 -0.03 21.24
CA THR A 26 32.99 0.42 21.14
C THR A 26 32.98 1.87 20.69
N ASN A 27 32.39 2.16 19.52
CA ASN A 27 32.28 3.55 19.03
C ASN A 27 31.45 4.41 20.01
N ILE A 28 32.13 5.32 20.70
CA ILE A 28 31.55 6.14 21.78
C ILE A 28 30.42 7.04 21.25
N LEU A 29 30.55 7.60 20.04
CA LEU A 29 29.50 8.44 19.44
C LEU A 29 28.25 7.62 19.12
N ALA A 30 28.43 6.39 18.63
CA ALA A 30 27.33 5.45 18.40
C ALA A 30 26.66 5.02 19.70
N GLN A 31 27.42 4.85 20.78
CA GLN A 31 26.89 4.56 22.10
C GLN A 31 26.08 5.75 22.65
N ILE A 32 26.58 6.98 22.52
CA ILE A 32 25.86 8.20 22.92
C ILE A 32 24.55 8.34 22.13
N GLY A 33 24.60 8.17 20.81
CA GLY A 33 23.40 8.20 19.95
C GLY A 33 22.37 7.14 20.33
N ALA A 34 22.82 5.91 20.58
CA ALA A 34 21.94 4.83 21.02
C ALA A 34 21.35 5.07 22.43
N MET A 35 22.12 5.64 23.36
CA MET A 35 21.62 6.04 24.68
C MET A 35 20.59 7.17 24.59
N GLY A 36 20.82 8.18 23.73
CA GLY A 36 19.89 9.26 23.46
C GLY A 36 18.56 8.74 22.91
N ASN A 37 18.61 7.88 21.87
CA ASN A 37 17.43 7.22 21.30
C ASN A 37 16.64 6.43 22.36
N ARG A 38 17.33 5.68 23.21
CA ARG A 38 16.68 4.93 24.30
C ARG A 38 16.04 5.85 25.34
N ALA A 39 16.69 6.95 25.68
CA ALA A 39 16.15 7.93 26.62
C ALA A 39 14.87 8.58 26.07
N ILE A 40 14.88 9.00 24.81
CA ILE A 40 13.72 9.56 24.11
C ILE A 40 12.58 8.54 24.08
N LYS A 41 12.85 7.30 23.63
CA LYS A 41 11.85 6.23 23.56
C LYS A 41 11.23 5.94 24.93
N ASN A 42 12.08 5.74 25.95
CA ASN A 42 11.62 5.44 27.29
C ASN A 42 10.84 6.62 27.89
N GLY A 43 11.27 7.85 27.63
CA GLY A 43 10.59 9.07 28.07
C GLY A 43 9.19 9.19 27.46
N GLY A 44 9.07 9.03 26.14
CA GLY A 44 7.79 9.06 25.43
C GLY A 44 6.84 7.94 25.87
N GLN A 45 7.33 6.70 25.95
CA GLN A 45 6.55 5.58 26.49
C GLN A 45 6.10 5.84 27.93
N ASN A 46 6.99 6.42 28.74
CA ASN A 46 6.67 6.73 30.12
C ASN A 46 5.62 7.85 30.26
N ALA A 47 5.61 8.84 29.36
CA ALA A 47 4.58 9.89 29.36
C ALA A 47 3.17 9.30 29.15
N ILE A 48 3.02 8.34 28.24
CA ILE A 48 1.76 7.58 28.03
C ILE A 48 1.39 6.82 29.31
N LYS A 49 2.36 6.12 29.90
CA LYS A 49 2.16 5.36 31.13
C LYS A 49 1.84 6.25 32.33
N GLN A 50 2.33 7.49 32.38
CA GLN A 50 1.95 8.49 33.38
C GLN A 50 0.51 8.99 33.18
N ALA A 51 0.03 9.10 31.94
CA ALA A 51 -1.39 9.38 31.68
C ALA A 51 -2.27 8.22 32.15
N PHE A 52 -1.86 6.97 31.91
CA PHE A 52 -2.51 5.79 32.45
C PHE A 52 -2.52 5.80 33.99
N ALA A 53 -1.39 6.04 34.64
CA ALA A 53 -1.31 6.15 36.10
C ALA A 53 -2.27 7.21 36.66
N ARG A 54 -2.37 8.39 36.01
CA ARG A 54 -3.33 9.44 36.37
C ARG A 54 -4.77 8.97 36.21
N PHE A 55 -5.09 8.30 35.11
CA PHE A 55 -6.42 7.73 34.88
C PHE A 55 -6.81 6.73 35.98
N ILE A 56 -5.91 5.80 36.33
CA ILE A 56 -6.17 4.81 37.39
C ILE A 56 -6.37 5.48 38.75
N ARG A 57 -5.52 6.42 39.13
CA ARG A 57 -5.66 7.13 40.41
C ARG A 57 -6.94 7.95 40.49
N ASN A 58 -7.43 8.48 39.38
CA ASN A 58 -8.72 9.18 39.32
C ASN A 58 -9.94 8.23 39.29
N ASN A 59 -9.73 6.93 39.11
CA ASN A 59 -10.78 5.90 39.03
C ASN A 59 -10.45 4.70 39.95
N SER A 60 -9.89 4.99 41.12
CA SER A 60 -9.35 3.97 42.05
C SER A 60 -10.37 2.96 42.56
N ASN A 61 -11.66 3.26 42.43
CA ASN A 61 -12.75 2.47 43.01
C ASN A 61 -13.15 1.24 42.17
N ASN A 62 -12.59 1.07 40.97
CA ASN A 62 -13.08 0.08 40.01
C ASN A 62 -12.42 -1.31 40.13
N ASN A 63 -11.47 -1.53 41.04
CA ASN A 63 -10.71 -2.79 41.21
C ASN A 63 -10.04 -3.37 39.95
N LEU A 64 -10.07 -2.65 38.81
CA LEU A 64 -9.52 -3.11 37.52
C LEU A 64 -7.98 -3.11 37.50
N VAL A 65 -7.35 -2.27 38.33
CA VAL A 65 -5.89 -2.12 38.36
C VAL A 65 -5.43 -1.89 39.79
N THR A 66 -4.43 -2.66 40.22
CA THR A 66 -3.78 -2.51 41.52
C THR A 66 -2.45 -1.78 41.37
N GLU A 67 -2.28 -0.64 42.05
CA GLU A 67 -0.98 0.03 42.15
C GLU A 67 -0.13 -0.65 43.24
N THR A 68 1.10 -1.03 42.92
CA THR A 68 2.09 -1.60 43.83
C THR A 68 3.46 -0.94 43.66
N SER A 69 4.29 -1.05 44.69
CA SER A 69 5.69 -0.63 44.65
C SER A 69 6.57 -1.78 44.15
N VAL A 70 7.63 -1.44 43.42
CA VAL A 70 8.66 -2.44 43.09
C VAL A 70 9.48 -2.75 44.33
N TRP A 71 9.71 -4.04 44.57
CA TRP A 71 10.56 -4.51 45.65
C TRP A 71 11.94 -4.89 45.13
N TYR A 72 12.95 -4.57 45.93
CA TYR A 72 14.34 -4.92 45.71
C TYR A 72 14.78 -5.83 46.85
N VAL A 73 15.02 -7.10 46.54
CA VAL A 73 15.42 -8.11 47.52
C VAL A 73 16.93 -8.32 47.39
N SER A 74 17.64 -8.20 48.50
CA SER A 74 19.08 -8.45 48.57
C SER A 74 19.30 -9.89 49.02
N ASP A 75 19.99 -10.66 48.19
CA ASP A 75 20.47 -11.98 48.56
C ASP A 75 21.75 -11.82 49.41
N PRO A 76 21.73 -12.24 50.69
CA PRO A 76 22.89 -12.14 51.57
C PRO A 76 24.05 -13.05 51.15
N ILE A 77 23.79 -14.11 50.38
CA ILE A 77 24.80 -15.09 49.95
C ILE A 77 25.53 -14.59 48.70
N THR A 78 24.79 -14.24 47.66
CA THR A 78 25.37 -13.80 46.38
C THR A 78 25.70 -12.31 46.33
N GLN A 79 25.38 -11.57 47.40
CA GLN A 79 25.50 -10.10 47.51
C GLN A 79 24.88 -9.38 46.30
N THR A 80 23.79 -9.96 45.78
CA THR A 80 23.10 -9.47 44.59
C THR A 80 21.75 -8.90 45.01
N THR A 81 21.43 -7.70 44.55
CA THR A 81 20.10 -7.11 44.72
C THR A 81 19.27 -7.39 43.47
N VAL A 82 18.17 -8.10 43.63
CA VAL A 82 17.26 -8.52 42.56
C VAL A 82 15.96 -7.72 42.64
N GLU A 83 15.54 -7.17 41.51
CA GLU A 83 14.21 -6.59 41.34
C GLU A 83 13.14 -7.71 41.28
N ARG A 84 12.12 -7.67 42.15
CA ARG A 84 11.09 -8.73 42.28
C ARG A 84 9.69 -8.19 41.98
N TYR A 85 8.87 -9.06 41.38
CA TYR A 85 7.46 -8.82 41.01
C TYR A 85 6.63 -10.06 41.36
N PRO A 86 5.29 -9.92 41.53
CA PRO A 86 4.40 -11.08 41.62
C PRO A 86 4.41 -11.85 40.30
N ASP A 87 4.43 -13.19 40.40
CA ASP A 87 4.37 -14.09 39.25
C ASP A 87 2.91 -14.40 38.93
N ILE A 88 2.38 -13.80 37.87
CA ILE A 88 0.96 -13.85 37.50
C ILE A 88 0.85 -14.56 36.14
N PRO A 89 0.15 -15.72 36.07
CA PRO A 89 -0.16 -16.41 34.82
C PRO A 89 -0.96 -15.54 33.85
N ASP A 90 -0.74 -15.72 32.54
CA ASP A 90 -1.38 -14.89 31.50
C ASP A 90 -2.92 -15.05 31.43
N ASP A 91 -3.46 -16.18 31.91
CA ASP A 91 -4.88 -16.53 31.92
C ASP A 91 -5.54 -16.39 33.30
N ALA A 92 -4.82 -15.85 34.28
CA ALA A 92 -5.32 -15.68 35.64
C ALA A 92 -6.57 -14.78 35.69
N THR A 93 -7.55 -15.20 36.48
CA THR A 93 -8.77 -14.45 36.78
C THR A 93 -8.46 -13.27 37.71
N ALA A 94 -9.37 -12.29 37.79
CA ALA A 94 -9.17 -11.12 38.65
C ALA A 94 -8.99 -11.49 40.13
N ASP A 95 -9.69 -12.54 40.60
CA ASP A 95 -9.61 -13.01 41.98
C ASP A 95 -8.28 -13.71 42.26
N GLU A 96 -7.82 -14.59 41.34
CA GLU A 96 -6.50 -15.23 41.44
C GLU A 96 -5.37 -14.20 41.44
N ILE A 97 -5.44 -13.18 40.57
CA ILE A 97 -4.47 -12.07 40.54
C ILE A 97 -4.45 -11.36 41.90
N SER A 98 -5.61 -11.07 42.46
CA SER A 98 -5.72 -10.37 43.76
C SER A 98 -5.06 -11.18 44.88
N GLN A 99 -5.28 -12.50 44.89
CA GLN A 99 -4.66 -13.40 45.86
C GLN A 99 -3.14 -13.46 45.70
N ILE A 100 -2.64 -13.69 44.47
CA ILE A 100 -1.20 -13.73 44.15
C ILE A 100 -0.50 -12.43 44.59
N VAL A 101 -1.12 -11.29 44.30
CA VAL A 101 -0.57 -9.98 44.67
C VAL A 101 -0.58 -9.78 46.20
N SER A 102 -1.60 -10.26 46.89
CA SER A 102 -1.66 -10.22 48.36
C SER A 102 -0.55 -11.06 48.99
N ASP A 103 -0.39 -12.30 48.55
CA ASP A 103 0.62 -13.24 49.06
C ASP A 103 2.04 -12.73 48.82
N PHE A 104 2.31 -12.23 47.61
CA PHE A 104 3.57 -11.58 47.29
C PHE A 104 3.86 -10.38 48.20
N ASN A 105 2.86 -9.54 48.47
CA ASN A 105 3.05 -8.39 49.35
C ASN A 105 3.30 -8.79 50.81
N MET A 106 2.72 -9.89 51.29
CA MET A 106 3.01 -10.44 52.62
C MET A 106 4.45 -10.94 52.70
N GLU A 107 4.90 -11.72 51.72
CA GLU A 107 6.30 -12.20 51.62
C GLU A 107 7.29 -11.04 51.61
N MET A 108 7.05 -10.00 50.80
CA MET A 108 7.96 -8.86 50.71
C MET A 108 7.99 -8.03 51.99
N LYS A 109 6.88 -7.93 52.73
CA LYS A 109 6.86 -7.25 54.05
C LYS A 109 7.65 -8.02 55.10
N ASP A 110 7.58 -9.34 55.10
CA ASP A 110 8.40 -10.20 55.97
C ASP A 110 9.90 -10.08 55.63
N LEU A 111 10.26 -10.08 54.35
CA LEU A 111 11.66 -9.84 53.95
C LEU A 111 12.13 -8.42 54.29
N ALA A 112 11.23 -7.43 54.25
CA ALA A 112 11.54 -6.06 54.62
C ALA A 112 11.77 -5.90 56.14
N SER A 113 10.99 -6.60 56.98
CA SER A 113 11.20 -6.61 58.43
C SER A 113 12.56 -7.20 58.80
N LYS A 114 13.04 -8.16 58.00
CA LYS A 114 14.39 -8.77 58.09
C LYS A 114 15.50 -7.90 57.49
N GLY A 115 15.19 -6.72 56.94
CA GLY A 115 16.15 -5.83 56.29
C GLY A 115 16.68 -6.32 54.94
N LEU A 116 16.08 -7.38 54.38
CA LEU A 116 16.48 -8.00 53.12
C LEU A 116 15.74 -7.41 51.91
N ALA A 117 14.59 -6.77 52.10
CA ALA A 117 13.83 -6.13 51.03
C ALA A 117 13.65 -4.61 51.25
N THR A 118 13.67 -3.85 50.16
CA THR A 118 13.37 -2.41 50.18
C THR A 118 12.55 -1.99 48.96
N LYS A 119 11.73 -0.94 49.12
CA LYS A 119 10.98 -0.31 48.02
C LYS A 119 11.80 0.71 47.23
N VAL A 120 12.99 1.07 47.72
CA VAL A 120 13.85 2.07 47.09
C VAL A 120 15.24 1.51 46.88
N TYR A 121 15.67 1.43 45.62
CA TYR A 121 17.05 1.10 45.30
C TYR A 121 17.98 2.28 45.64
N ARG A 122 18.89 2.10 46.61
CA ARG A 122 19.95 3.07 46.94
C ARG A 122 21.29 2.59 46.40
N ARG A 123 21.87 3.34 45.46
CA ARG A 123 23.13 3.04 44.76
C ARG A 123 24.40 3.16 45.64
N GLY A 124 24.24 3.45 46.93
CA GLY A 124 25.29 3.97 47.82
C GLY A 124 26.26 2.95 48.42
N ARG A 125 26.18 1.67 48.07
CA ARG A 125 27.19 0.69 48.48
C ARG A 125 27.89 0.14 47.23
N ILE A 126 29.12 0.56 47.01
CA ILE A 126 29.94 0.17 45.87
C ILE A 126 30.33 -1.30 46.07
N GLY A 127 29.73 -2.20 45.29
CA GLY A 127 30.01 -3.65 45.32
C GLY A 127 28.84 -4.56 44.90
N TYR A 128 27.59 -4.10 44.97
CA TYR A 128 26.43 -4.97 44.75
C TYR A 128 26.11 -5.17 43.26
N LYS A 129 26.06 -6.43 42.83
CA LYS A 129 25.51 -6.81 41.52
C LYS A 129 24.00 -6.55 41.56
N PHE A 130 23.48 -5.74 40.63
CA PHE A 130 22.04 -5.50 40.52
C PHE A 130 21.49 -6.32 39.36
N GLN A 131 20.50 -7.17 39.63
CA GLN A 131 19.79 -7.93 38.61
C GLN A 131 18.36 -7.40 38.47
N ARG A 132 17.93 -7.20 37.23
CA ARG A 132 16.52 -6.91 36.92
C ARG A 132 15.74 -8.22 36.91
N ALA A 133 14.43 -8.13 37.15
CA ALA A 133 13.53 -9.25 36.92
C ALA A 133 13.61 -9.67 35.44
N GLU A 134 13.98 -10.93 35.18
CA GLU A 134 14.05 -11.48 33.82
C GLU A 134 12.65 -11.77 33.25
N ASN A 135 11.73 -12.23 34.10
CA ASN A 135 10.37 -12.64 33.72
C ASN A 135 9.34 -11.77 34.44
N LYS A 136 9.03 -10.62 33.83
CA LYS A 136 7.97 -9.75 34.31
C LYS A 136 6.63 -10.18 33.72
N SER A 137 5.63 -10.46 34.56
CA SER A 137 4.29 -10.80 34.10
C SER A 137 3.71 -9.75 33.14
N GLN A 138 2.97 -10.24 32.14
CA GLN A 138 2.37 -9.42 31.08
C GLN A 138 1.29 -8.46 31.60
N HIS A 139 0.78 -8.71 32.81
CA HIS A 139 -0.20 -7.86 33.51
C HIS A 139 0.40 -6.56 34.06
N ILE A 140 1.73 -6.42 34.11
CA ILE A 140 2.38 -5.36 34.90
C ILE A 140 2.91 -4.21 34.03
N VAL A 141 2.42 -2.99 34.29
CA VAL A 141 2.88 -1.75 33.66
C VAL A 141 3.74 -0.94 34.64
N ASP A 142 5.02 -0.72 34.30
CA ASP A 142 5.90 0.15 35.10
C ASP A 142 5.84 1.60 34.61
N VAL A 143 5.70 2.52 35.56
CA VAL A 143 5.62 3.97 35.33
C VAL A 143 6.63 4.68 36.21
N MET A 144 7.45 5.53 35.61
CA MET A 144 8.34 6.45 36.32
C MET A 144 7.61 7.75 36.62
N ILE A 145 7.41 8.08 37.90
CA ILE A 145 6.78 9.32 38.36
C ILE A 145 7.80 10.04 39.24
N ALA A 146 8.17 11.27 38.89
CA ALA A 146 9.21 12.05 39.60
C ALA A 146 10.51 11.27 39.89
N GLY A 147 10.94 10.42 38.93
CA GLY A 147 12.14 9.60 39.06
C GLY A 147 12.00 8.32 39.90
N LYS A 148 10.82 8.04 40.48
CA LYS A 148 10.50 6.80 41.20
C LYS A 148 9.69 5.85 40.33
N LYS A 149 9.96 4.55 40.41
CA LYS A 149 9.21 3.52 39.68
C LYS A 149 7.98 3.09 40.48
N HIS A 150 6.82 3.18 39.86
CA HIS A 150 5.53 2.66 40.31
C HIS A 150 5.11 1.52 39.36
N SER A 151 4.45 0.49 39.88
CA SER A 151 3.98 -0.63 39.08
C SER A 151 2.48 -0.78 39.21
N PHE A 152 1.80 -0.98 38.08
CA PHE A 152 0.35 -1.14 38.02
C PHE A 152 0.04 -2.52 37.44
N ILE A 153 -0.78 -3.29 38.14
CA ILE A 153 -1.16 -4.65 37.78
C ILE A 153 -2.58 -4.60 37.24
N VAL A 154 -2.79 -5.03 35.99
CA VAL A 154 -4.13 -5.12 35.39
C VAL A 154 -4.80 -6.40 35.87
N ASN A 155 -5.87 -6.24 36.65
CA ASN A 155 -6.65 -7.33 37.22
C ASN A 155 -7.66 -7.81 36.17
N GLY A 156 -7.29 -8.84 35.42
CA GLY A 156 -8.04 -9.37 34.27
C GLY A 156 -7.17 -9.46 33.02
N ASN A 157 -7.74 -9.23 31.83
CA ASN A 157 -7.03 -9.48 30.57
C ASN A 157 -5.73 -8.65 30.43
N PRO A 158 -4.55 -9.29 30.24
CA PRO A 158 -3.27 -8.58 30.17
C PRO A 158 -3.11 -7.71 28.92
N ARG A 159 -4.01 -7.78 27.93
CA ARG A 159 -3.90 -7.08 26.65
C ARG A 159 -3.76 -5.57 26.79
N ALA A 160 -4.40 -4.95 27.78
CA ALA A 160 -4.23 -3.53 28.06
C ALA A 160 -2.80 -3.21 28.54
N ALA A 161 -2.26 -4.03 29.43
CA ALA A 161 -0.87 -3.91 29.91
C ALA A 161 0.14 -4.22 28.80
N GLN A 162 -0.09 -5.25 27.98
CA GLN A 162 0.70 -5.56 26.79
C GLN A 162 0.72 -4.38 25.82
N ALA A 163 -0.43 -3.77 25.54
CA ALA A 163 -0.51 -2.59 24.67
C ALA A 163 0.32 -1.41 25.23
N LEU A 164 0.18 -1.11 26.52
CA LEU A 164 0.93 -0.03 27.19
C LEU A 164 2.44 -0.32 27.25
N ASN A 165 2.84 -1.58 27.33
CA ASN A 165 4.23 -2.02 27.33
C ASN A 165 4.81 -2.21 25.92
N GLY A 166 3.99 -2.12 24.86
CA GLY A 166 4.40 -2.40 23.48
C GLY A 166 4.71 -3.88 23.23
N LEU A 167 4.09 -4.79 23.99
CA LEU A 167 4.25 -6.25 23.92
C LEU A 167 3.19 -6.95 23.05
N LEU A 168 2.37 -6.18 22.32
CA LEU A 168 1.48 -6.76 21.32
C LEU A 168 2.33 -7.27 20.14
N GLU A 169 2.89 -8.47 20.27
CA GLU A 169 3.67 -9.10 19.22
C GLU A 169 2.74 -9.70 18.16
N ASN A 170 3.05 -9.42 16.90
CA ASN A 170 2.47 -10.17 15.79
C ASN A 170 3.10 -11.56 15.77
N SER A 171 2.29 -12.58 15.50
CA SER A 171 2.76 -13.92 15.16
C SER A 171 3.90 -13.88 14.13
N ALA A 172 5.12 -14.27 14.52
CA ALA A 172 6.28 -14.26 13.64
C ALA A 172 6.07 -15.19 12.43
N ALA A 173 6.48 -14.74 11.24
CA ALA A 173 6.48 -15.57 10.03
C ALA A 173 7.39 -16.80 10.25
N LYS A 174 6.88 -18.01 9.95
CA LYS A 174 7.59 -19.28 10.09
C LYS A 174 7.92 -19.88 8.72
N GLY A 175 9.02 -20.65 8.64
CA GLY A 175 9.42 -21.36 7.42
C GLY A 175 9.60 -20.44 6.21
N ILE A 176 9.09 -20.87 5.05
CA ILE A 176 9.20 -20.16 3.76
C ILE A 176 8.54 -18.77 3.75
N MET A 177 7.62 -18.48 4.69
CA MET A 177 6.99 -17.16 4.81
C MET A 177 7.95 -16.07 5.28
N LYS A 178 9.04 -16.42 5.99
CA LYS A 178 10.01 -15.45 6.51
C LYS A 178 10.81 -14.72 5.42
N PRO A 179 11.42 -15.43 4.44
CA PRO A 179 12.07 -14.76 3.31
C PRO A 179 11.05 -14.02 2.43
N LEU A 180 9.93 -14.65 2.08
CA LEU A 180 8.87 -14.03 1.27
C LEU A 180 8.33 -12.74 1.90
N GLY A 181 8.12 -12.75 3.22
CA GLY A 181 7.62 -11.58 3.92
C GLY A 181 8.65 -10.47 4.10
N SER A 182 9.95 -10.79 4.10
CA SER A 182 11.00 -9.78 4.08
C SER A 182 11.05 -9.06 2.74
N ILE A 183 10.96 -9.80 1.63
CA ILE A 183 10.91 -9.24 0.27
C ILE A 183 9.63 -8.42 0.08
N SER A 184 8.48 -8.94 0.49
CA SER A 184 7.19 -8.24 0.37
C SER A 184 7.19 -6.93 1.16
N ARG A 185 7.83 -6.88 2.34
CA ARG A 185 8.01 -5.64 3.11
C ARG A 185 8.93 -4.63 2.40
N MET A 186 10.02 -5.11 1.80
CA MET A 186 10.91 -4.28 1.00
C MET A 186 10.17 -3.68 -0.21
N MET A 187 9.45 -4.51 -0.97
CA MET A 187 8.62 -4.06 -2.09
C MET A 187 7.58 -3.02 -1.63
N ALA A 188 6.93 -3.25 -0.49
CA ALA A 188 5.96 -2.29 0.06
C ALA A 188 6.61 -0.93 0.32
N GLN A 189 7.79 -0.89 0.93
CA GLN A 189 8.55 0.34 1.15
C GLN A 189 8.98 1.01 -0.16
N LEU A 190 9.38 0.23 -1.17
CA LEU A 190 9.76 0.74 -2.50
C LEU A 190 8.57 1.32 -3.27
N CYS A 191 7.36 0.79 -3.04
CA CYS A 191 6.12 1.35 -3.60
C CYS A 191 5.63 2.58 -2.86
N THR A 192 5.93 2.71 -1.56
CA THR A 192 5.42 3.79 -0.70
C THR A 192 6.51 4.77 -0.27
N SER A 193 7.23 4.45 0.81
CA SER A 193 8.17 5.35 1.48
C SER A 193 9.30 5.84 0.58
N TYR A 194 9.77 5.02 -0.36
CA TYR A 194 10.84 5.38 -1.29
C TYR A 194 10.35 5.85 -2.66
N ASN A 195 9.04 6.02 -2.84
CA ASN A 195 8.46 6.54 -4.08
C ASN A 195 7.88 7.96 -3.85
N PRO A 196 8.55 9.02 -4.36
CA PRO A 196 8.05 10.39 -4.26
C PRO A 196 6.63 10.58 -4.81
N GLU A 197 6.26 9.88 -5.88
CA GLU A 197 4.92 9.99 -6.46
C GLU A 197 3.83 9.41 -5.55
N PHE A 198 4.19 8.43 -4.71
CA PHE A 198 3.25 7.86 -3.76
C PHE A 198 2.81 8.91 -2.73
N VAL A 199 3.71 9.81 -2.33
CA VAL A 199 3.42 10.88 -1.37
C VAL A 199 2.26 11.74 -1.85
N MET A 200 2.32 12.22 -3.10
CA MET A 200 1.28 13.07 -3.68
C MET A 200 -0.08 12.37 -3.75
N ARG A 201 -0.08 11.11 -4.18
CA ARG A 201 -1.30 10.29 -4.22
C ARG A 201 -1.86 10.03 -2.81
N ASN A 202 -0.99 9.77 -1.85
CA ASN A 202 -1.39 9.51 -0.47
C ASN A 202 -1.93 10.76 0.23
N ILE A 203 -1.38 11.95 -0.04
CA ILE A 203 -1.91 13.23 0.45
C ILE A 203 -3.38 13.38 0.04
N MET A 204 -3.68 13.21 -1.25
CA MET A 204 -5.06 13.35 -1.77
C MET A 204 -5.99 12.29 -1.17
N ARG A 205 -5.52 11.04 -1.12
CA ARG A 205 -6.27 9.91 -0.57
C ARG A 205 -6.60 10.09 0.91
N ASP A 206 -5.61 10.52 1.70
CA ASP A 206 -5.77 10.79 3.12
C ASP A 206 -6.66 12.01 3.34
N ALA A 207 -6.62 13.01 2.45
CA ALA A 207 -7.53 14.15 2.48
C ALA A 207 -8.99 13.72 2.31
N GLU A 208 -9.24 12.94 1.26
CA GLU A 208 -10.58 12.45 0.92
C GLU A 208 -11.15 11.62 2.06
N PHE A 209 -10.37 10.64 2.54
CA PHE A 209 -10.77 9.79 3.66
C PHE A 209 -11.00 10.60 4.94
N ALA A 210 -10.07 11.48 5.30
CA ALA A 210 -10.18 12.31 6.50
C ALA A 210 -11.40 13.23 6.43
N SER A 211 -11.64 13.87 5.29
CA SER A 211 -12.82 14.71 5.05
C SER A 211 -14.12 13.94 5.27
N SER A 212 -14.25 12.77 4.65
CA SER A 212 -15.43 11.92 4.77
C SER A 212 -15.62 11.40 6.21
N ASN A 213 -14.53 11.00 6.88
CA ASN A 213 -14.56 10.51 8.26
C ASN A 213 -14.93 11.61 9.26
N VAL A 214 -14.37 12.82 9.10
CA VAL A 214 -14.70 13.99 9.92
C VAL A 214 -16.17 14.39 9.74
N THR A 215 -16.61 14.52 8.49
CA THR A 215 -18.00 14.89 8.14
C THR A 215 -18.99 13.84 8.65
N THR A 216 -18.62 12.56 8.58
CA THR A 216 -19.39 11.43 9.13
C THR A 216 -19.57 11.53 10.65
N LYS A 217 -18.49 11.82 11.38
CA LYS A 217 -18.49 11.80 12.84
C LYS A 217 -19.11 13.06 13.45
N GLU A 218 -18.86 14.22 12.84
CA GLU A 218 -19.06 15.53 13.45
C GLU A 218 -19.99 16.46 12.65
N GLY A 219 -20.40 16.06 11.44
CA GLY A 219 -21.31 16.80 10.57
C GLY A 219 -20.64 17.84 9.66
N ALA A 220 -21.43 18.39 8.73
CA ALA A 220 -20.96 19.25 7.64
C ALA A 220 -20.24 20.53 8.10
N ARG A 221 -20.67 21.15 9.21
CA ARG A 221 -20.02 22.36 9.74
C ARG A 221 -18.57 22.11 10.15
N TYR A 222 -18.34 21.01 10.86
CA TYR A 222 -16.98 20.61 11.24
C TYR A 222 -16.18 20.20 9.99
N GLY A 223 -16.80 19.44 9.07
CA GLY A 223 -16.18 19.08 7.79
C GLY A 223 -15.72 20.28 6.95
N GLY A 224 -16.53 21.34 6.86
CA GLY A 224 -16.16 22.58 6.16
C GLY A 224 -15.00 23.32 6.83
N LEU A 225 -14.95 23.33 8.16
CA LEU A 225 -13.82 23.91 8.91
C LEU A 225 -12.53 23.11 8.68
N TRP A 226 -12.63 21.78 8.67
CA TRP A 226 -11.52 20.90 8.33
C TRP A 226 -11.01 21.17 6.90
N ALA A 227 -11.91 21.27 5.92
CA ALA A 227 -11.56 21.52 4.52
C ALA A 227 -10.84 22.88 4.36
N LYS A 228 -11.29 23.91 5.08
CA LYS A 228 -10.61 25.21 5.13
C LYS A 228 -9.17 25.09 5.64
N TYR A 229 -8.97 24.38 6.76
CA TYR A 229 -7.62 24.16 7.30
C TYR A 229 -6.75 23.33 6.38
N TYR A 230 -7.30 22.28 5.79
CA TYR A 230 -6.59 21.43 4.85
C TYR A 230 -6.14 22.21 3.60
N ALA A 231 -7.02 23.06 3.03
CA ALA A 231 -6.67 23.92 1.90
C ALA A 231 -5.60 24.96 2.26
N GLN A 232 -5.65 25.51 3.48
CA GLN A 232 -4.65 26.47 3.98
C GLN A 232 -3.28 25.83 4.24
N LEU A 233 -3.25 24.57 4.70
CA LEU A 233 -2.04 23.84 5.10
C LEU A 233 -1.45 22.99 3.97
N GLY A 234 -2.27 22.64 2.97
CA GLY A 234 -1.93 21.76 1.87
C GLY A 234 -0.99 22.38 0.84
N LEU A 235 -0.37 21.53 0.03
CA LEU A 235 0.54 21.89 -1.07
C LEU A 235 -0.20 22.42 -2.31
N TYR A 236 -1.43 22.94 -2.16
CA TYR A 236 -2.38 23.16 -3.27
C TYR A 236 -2.01 24.33 -4.21
N LYS A 237 -0.92 25.06 -3.93
CA LYS A 237 -0.34 25.95 -4.94
C LYS A 237 0.36 25.09 -6.01
N GLY A 238 -0.43 24.67 -7.00
CA GLY A 238 -0.05 24.16 -8.32
C GLY A 238 1.24 23.33 -8.38
N ALA A 239 1.11 22.04 -8.70
CA ALA A 239 2.23 21.11 -8.92
C ALA A 239 3.32 21.58 -9.91
N SER A 240 3.09 22.67 -10.66
CA SER A 240 4.06 23.30 -11.55
C SER A 240 5.00 24.33 -10.88
N ASN A 241 4.70 24.86 -9.69
CA ASN A 241 5.41 26.00 -9.10
C ASN A 241 5.74 25.84 -7.60
N ILE A 242 6.01 24.64 -7.11
CA ILE A 242 6.58 24.46 -5.77
C ILE A 242 8.03 24.96 -5.79
N SER A 243 8.27 26.19 -5.31
CA SER A 243 9.64 26.68 -5.14
C SER A 243 10.21 26.24 -3.79
N MET A 244 11.55 26.15 -3.69
CA MET A 244 12.23 25.88 -2.41
C MET A 244 11.95 26.95 -1.34
N LYS A 245 11.44 28.14 -1.70
CA LYS A 245 11.02 29.18 -0.75
C LYS A 245 9.63 28.92 -0.16
N ASP A 246 8.73 28.26 -0.89
CA ASP A 246 7.41 27.86 -0.39
C ASP A 246 7.49 26.76 0.69
N LEU A 247 8.65 26.10 0.79
CA LEU A 247 9.01 25.13 1.84
C LEU A 247 9.36 25.78 3.18
N GLN A 248 9.57 27.09 3.24
CA GLN A 248 10.01 27.81 4.46
C GLN A 248 8.88 28.61 5.15
N GLY A 249 7.67 28.62 4.57
CA GLY A 249 6.52 29.40 5.02
C GLY A 249 5.73 28.80 6.19
N SER A 250 4.46 29.21 6.33
CA SER A 250 3.46 28.64 7.27
C SER A 250 2.70 27.44 6.69
N THR A 251 3.18 26.88 5.58
CA THR A 251 2.71 25.64 4.94
C THR A 251 3.24 24.40 5.69
N GLY A 252 2.64 23.22 5.46
CA GLY A 252 2.98 21.99 6.20
C GLY A 252 4.48 21.73 6.34
N LEU A 253 5.26 21.82 5.26
CA LEU A 253 6.72 21.61 5.27
C LEU A 253 7.47 22.68 6.09
N GLY A 254 7.04 23.93 6.03
CA GLY A 254 7.66 25.02 6.79
C GLY A 254 7.38 24.95 8.28
N LEU A 255 6.23 24.40 8.69
CA LEU A 255 5.90 24.20 10.12
C LEU A 255 6.81 23.16 10.78
N PHE A 256 7.07 22.02 10.12
CA PHE A 256 8.00 21.01 10.63
C PHE A 256 9.43 21.55 10.74
N ALA A 257 9.91 22.29 9.72
CA ALA A 257 11.22 22.92 9.76
C ALA A 257 11.33 23.94 10.91
N LYS A 258 10.33 24.81 11.08
CA LYS A 258 10.29 25.78 12.18
C LYS A 258 10.23 25.11 13.55
N TYR A 259 9.47 24.02 13.70
CA TYR A 259 9.41 23.27 14.95
C TYR A 259 10.77 22.67 15.33
N ARG A 260 11.44 22.01 14.39
CA ARG A 260 12.77 21.40 14.61
C ARG A 260 13.84 22.45 14.93
N ASN A 261 13.75 23.62 14.32
CA ASN A 261 14.67 24.73 14.56
C ASN A 261 14.28 25.59 15.77
N GLY A 262 13.14 25.33 16.42
CA GLY A 262 12.65 26.13 17.54
C GLY A 262 12.21 27.56 17.16
N THR A 263 11.94 27.81 15.88
CA THR A 263 11.64 29.15 15.32
C THR A 263 10.14 29.33 15.01
N LEU A 264 9.25 28.59 15.67
CA LEU A 264 7.81 28.80 15.54
C LEU A 264 7.41 30.13 16.19
N ASP A 265 6.63 30.92 15.46
CA ASP A 265 6.03 32.16 15.98
C ASP A 265 4.80 31.82 16.84
N MET A 266 4.86 32.13 18.14
CA MET A 266 3.76 31.85 19.07
C MET A 266 2.60 32.86 18.96
N ASN A 267 2.79 33.97 18.24
CA ASN A 267 1.71 34.92 17.91
C ASN A 267 0.83 34.41 16.77
N ASP A 268 1.40 33.57 15.88
CA ASP A 268 0.66 32.91 14.82
C ASP A 268 -0.14 31.73 15.38
N LYS A 269 -1.46 31.79 15.20
CA LYS A 269 -2.40 30.78 15.70
C LYS A 269 -2.08 29.37 15.19
N ILE A 270 -1.73 29.23 13.90
CA ILE A 270 -1.44 27.94 13.27
C ILE A 270 -0.14 27.36 13.82
N GLN A 271 0.90 28.19 13.95
CA GLN A 271 2.19 27.77 14.48
C GLN A 271 2.10 27.37 15.97
N ARG A 272 1.29 28.09 16.75
CA ARG A 272 0.96 27.69 18.13
C ARG A 272 0.21 26.36 18.18
N TYR A 273 -0.83 26.18 17.35
CA TYR A 273 -1.54 24.90 17.25
C TYR A 273 -0.62 23.77 16.80
N PHE A 274 0.32 24.04 15.90
CA PHE A 274 1.30 23.05 15.45
C PHE A 274 2.21 22.62 16.60
N LYS A 275 2.69 23.58 17.41
CA LYS A 275 3.44 23.27 18.64
C LYS A 275 2.61 22.43 19.62
N GLU A 276 1.36 22.82 19.90
CA GLU A 276 0.46 22.05 20.77
C GLU A 276 0.25 20.63 20.24
N PHE A 277 0.03 20.48 18.93
CA PHE A 277 -0.13 19.20 18.25
C PHE A 277 1.11 18.31 18.42
N MET A 278 2.31 18.82 18.16
CA MET A 278 3.56 18.06 18.27
C MET A 278 3.87 17.68 19.72
N GLU A 279 3.77 18.63 20.66
CA GLU A 279 4.08 18.40 22.09
C GLU A 279 3.12 17.42 22.77
N ASN A 280 1.88 17.32 22.28
CA ASN A 280 0.89 16.36 22.78
C ASN A 280 0.90 15.04 21.99
N GLY A 281 1.90 14.86 21.12
CA GLY A 281 2.11 13.65 20.34
C GLY A 281 1.00 13.38 19.33
N GLY A 282 0.42 14.43 18.75
CA GLY A 282 -0.54 14.34 17.64
C GLY A 282 0.10 13.82 16.35
N GLU A 283 1.42 13.98 16.22
CA GLU A 283 2.21 13.41 15.15
C GLU A 283 2.10 11.87 15.11
N THR A 284 2.00 11.35 13.91
CA THR A 284 2.18 9.93 13.62
C THR A 284 3.21 9.80 12.50
N GLY A 285 4.09 8.81 12.58
CA GLY A 285 5.12 8.60 11.57
C GLY A 285 6.21 7.65 12.06
N TRP A 286 7.00 7.15 11.12
CA TRP A 286 8.13 6.26 11.40
C TRP A 286 9.25 7.02 12.13
N VAL A 287 9.20 7.10 13.46
CA VAL A 287 10.38 7.45 14.24
C VAL A 287 11.38 6.29 14.10
N GLN A 288 12.35 6.42 13.19
CA GLN A 288 13.42 5.44 13.04
C GLN A 288 14.31 5.46 14.28
N ILE A 289 14.10 4.49 15.17
CA ILE A 289 14.95 4.32 16.35
C ILE A 289 16.20 3.55 15.91
N LYS A 290 17.27 4.31 15.64
CA LYS A 290 18.56 3.71 15.25
C LYS A 290 19.21 2.98 16.42
N ASN A 291 19.64 1.75 16.17
CA ASN A 291 20.47 0.97 17.09
C ASN A 291 21.96 1.36 16.96
N MET A 292 22.80 0.80 17.83
CA MET A 292 24.22 1.16 17.89
C MET A 292 24.97 0.86 16.58
N LYS A 293 24.68 -0.27 15.92
CA LYS A 293 25.32 -0.66 14.65
C LYS A 293 24.92 0.28 13.51
N GLU A 294 23.66 0.73 13.51
CA GLU A 294 23.14 1.69 12.53
C GLU A 294 23.78 3.06 12.71
N TRP A 295 23.93 3.54 13.94
CA TRP A 295 24.69 4.76 14.24
C TRP A 295 26.14 4.66 13.79
N GLU A 296 26.81 3.54 14.09
CA GLU A 296 28.19 3.31 13.67
C GLU A 296 28.33 3.31 12.14
N LYS A 297 27.40 2.66 11.42
CA LYS A 297 27.35 2.65 9.96
C LYS A 297 27.18 4.06 9.40
N GLN A 298 26.26 4.84 9.96
CA GLN A 298 25.99 6.22 9.54
C GLN A 298 27.22 7.12 9.75
N TYR A 299 27.80 7.12 10.95
CA TYR A 299 29.00 7.93 11.22
C TYR A 299 30.17 7.54 10.29
N LYS A 300 30.37 6.25 10.01
CA LYS A 300 31.38 5.80 9.04
C LYS A 300 31.08 6.27 7.62
N GLN A 301 29.81 6.33 7.23
CA GLN A 301 29.39 6.84 5.91
C GLN A 301 29.56 8.35 5.80
N ASP A 302 29.21 9.11 6.83
CA ASP A 302 29.34 10.57 6.87
C ASP A 302 30.83 10.97 6.75
N VAL A 303 31.70 10.29 7.49
CA VAL A 303 33.17 10.49 7.41
C VAL A 303 33.74 10.10 6.04
N LYS A 304 33.20 9.06 5.38
CA LYS A 304 33.63 8.66 4.02
C LYS A 304 33.14 9.62 2.94
N GLY A 305 31.93 10.15 3.08
CA GLY A 305 31.30 11.07 2.13
C GLY A 305 31.95 12.45 2.06
N GLU A 306 32.65 12.88 3.11
CA GLU A 306 33.40 14.14 3.12
C GLU A 306 34.72 14.07 2.32
N ARG A 307 35.25 12.87 2.03
CA ARG A 307 36.58 12.69 1.43
C ARG A 307 36.61 12.55 -0.10
N SER A 308 35.47 12.50 -0.81
CA SER A 308 35.43 12.25 -2.26
C SER A 308 34.67 13.32 -3.06
N LYS A 309 35.33 13.96 -4.03
CA LYS A 309 34.72 14.95 -4.95
C LYS A 309 33.76 14.31 -5.98
N VAL A 310 33.96 13.05 -6.36
CA VAL A 310 33.13 12.30 -7.33
C VAL A 310 31.74 11.96 -6.75
N GLN A 311 31.60 11.95 -5.43
CA GLN A 311 30.33 11.68 -4.75
C GLN A 311 29.41 12.90 -4.58
N ARG A 312 29.79 14.12 -5.01
CA ARG A 312 28.92 15.31 -4.83
C ARG A 312 27.65 15.27 -5.70
N GLY A 313 27.73 14.79 -6.95
CA GLY A 313 26.55 14.61 -7.81
C GLY A 313 25.62 13.50 -7.30
N GLY A 314 26.20 12.36 -6.88
CA GLY A 314 25.46 11.28 -6.23
C GLY A 314 24.89 11.67 -4.86
N LYS A 315 25.54 12.59 -4.14
CA LYS A 315 25.06 13.14 -2.86
C LYS A 315 23.84 14.05 -3.06
N MET A 316 23.82 14.90 -4.09
CA MET A 316 22.64 15.74 -4.38
C MET A 316 21.42 14.89 -4.78
N VAL A 317 21.62 13.88 -5.61
CA VAL A 317 20.59 12.88 -5.97
C VAL A 317 20.15 12.13 -4.71
N ARG A 318 21.07 11.56 -3.94
CA ARG A 318 20.76 10.88 -2.68
C ARG A 318 20.04 11.77 -1.66
N ASP A 319 20.45 13.02 -1.50
CA ASP A 319 19.86 13.95 -0.53
C ASP A 319 18.45 14.40 -0.98
N PHE A 320 18.22 14.53 -2.30
CA PHE A 320 16.88 14.69 -2.89
C PHE A 320 16.00 13.44 -2.70
N PHE A 321 16.56 12.25 -2.93
CA PHE A 321 15.85 10.97 -2.82
C PHE A 321 15.59 10.51 -1.38
N PHE A 322 16.48 10.74 -0.43
CA PHE A 322 16.35 10.22 0.94
C PHE A 322 16.05 11.31 1.98
N GLY A 323 16.68 12.49 1.86
CA GLY A 323 16.51 13.57 2.83
C GLY A 323 15.19 14.33 2.68
N ASN A 324 14.79 14.64 1.44
CA ASN A 324 13.52 15.33 1.18
C ASN A 324 12.31 14.39 1.26
N LEU A 325 12.47 13.10 0.93
CA LEU A 325 11.38 12.13 0.98
C LEU A 325 10.90 11.81 2.40
N GLU A 326 11.81 11.66 3.36
CA GLU A 326 11.42 11.42 4.76
C GLU A 326 10.60 12.60 5.30
N ASN A 327 11.02 13.84 5.00
CA ASN A 327 10.29 15.05 5.39
C ASN A 327 8.95 15.20 4.66
N LEU A 328 8.88 14.88 3.36
CA LEU A 328 7.65 14.94 2.57
C LEU A 328 6.63 13.89 2.99
N ASN A 329 7.07 12.66 3.28
CA ASN A 329 6.21 11.60 3.82
C ASN A 329 5.65 11.99 5.20
N GLU A 330 6.50 12.47 6.11
CA GLU A 330 6.08 12.90 7.46
C GLU A 330 5.06 14.04 7.38
N VAL A 331 5.25 15.01 6.49
CA VAL A 331 4.29 16.10 6.28
C VAL A 331 3.00 15.59 5.64
N ALA A 332 3.09 14.76 4.60
CA ALA A 332 1.93 14.17 3.94
C ALA A 332 1.04 13.39 4.92
N GLU A 333 1.65 12.57 5.77
CA GLU A 333 0.95 11.79 6.79
C GLU A 333 0.29 12.69 7.85
N ASN A 334 0.86 13.85 8.16
CA ASN A 334 0.40 14.69 9.27
C ASN A 334 -0.48 15.89 8.87
N ILE A 335 -0.52 16.34 7.61
CA ILE A 335 -1.36 17.49 7.20
C ILE A 335 -2.84 17.23 7.49
N ALA A 336 -3.37 16.07 7.11
CA ALA A 336 -4.78 15.74 7.37
C ALA A 336 -5.09 15.70 8.87
N ARG A 337 -4.18 15.14 9.67
CA ARG A 337 -4.29 15.05 11.13
C ARG A 337 -4.19 16.41 11.79
N PHE A 338 -3.27 17.25 11.35
CA PHE A 338 -3.09 18.60 11.87
C PHE A 338 -4.26 19.50 11.48
N SER A 339 -4.83 19.33 10.29
CA SER A 339 -6.08 20.00 9.88
C SER A 339 -7.24 19.61 10.79
N THR A 340 -7.34 18.32 11.16
CA THR A 340 -8.31 17.84 12.16
C THR A 340 -8.07 18.42 13.54
N TYR A 341 -6.80 18.53 13.94
CA TYR A 341 -6.45 19.17 15.20
C TYR A 341 -6.89 20.64 15.22
N CYS A 342 -6.58 21.41 14.17
CA CYS A 342 -6.98 22.81 14.04
C CYS A 342 -8.51 22.97 14.05
N ALA A 343 -9.22 22.15 13.27
CA ALA A 343 -10.68 22.16 13.26
C ALA A 343 -11.26 21.82 14.64
N SER A 344 -10.71 20.82 15.33
CA SER A 344 -11.13 20.41 16.68
C SER A 344 -10.93 21.53 17.70
N ARG A 345 -9.76 22.18 17.68
CA ARG A 345 -9.44 23.29 18.60
C ARG A 345 -10.36 24.48 18.38
N ASP A 346 -10.62 24.83 17.13
CA ASP A 346 -11.53 25.91 16.77
C ASP A 346 -12.99 25.60 17.04
N PHE A 347 -13.34 24.32 17.07
CA PHE A 347 -14.63 23.86 17.56
C PHE A 347 -14.75 23.92 19.10
N GLY A 348 -13.75 24.46 19.80
CA GLY A 348 -13.75 24.67 21.24
C GLY A 348 -13.29 23.47 22.07
N ARG A 349 -12.69 22.44 21.45
CA ARG A 349 -12.25 21.24 22.17
C ARG A 349 -10.90 21.43 22.85
N SER A 350 -10.66 20.66 23.91
CA SER A 350 -9.39 20.66 24.65
C SER A 350 -8.25 20.08 23.80
N VAL A 351 -7.01 20.46 24.12
CA VAL A 351 -5.79 19.94 23.46
C VAL A 351 -5.79 18.41 23.40
N VAL A 352 -6.10 17.74 24.50
CA VAL A 352 -6.14 16.27 24.59
C VAL A 352 -7.20 15.69 23.65
N ARG A 353 -8.39 16.29 23.60
CA ARG A 353 -9.46 15.83 22.71
C ARG A 353 -9.10 16.07 21.26
N SER A 354 -8.53 17.22 20.92
CA SER A 354 -8.09 17.53 19.56
C SER A 354 -6.97 16.63 19.07
N THR A 355 -6.03 16.25 19.94
CA THR A 355 -5.01 15.24 19.65
C THR A 355 -5.63 13.86 19.41
N TYR A 356 -6.68 13.51 20.17
CA TYR A 356 -7.41 12.26 19.95
C TYR A 356 -8.14 12.25 18.60
N ASP A 357 -8.86 13.33 18.28
CA ASP A 357 -9.58 13.48 17.00
C ASP A 357 -8.61 13.37 15.82
N ALA A 358 -7.45 14.03 15.90
CA ALA A 358 -6.36 13.94 14.92
C ALA A 358 -5.80 12.52 14.76
N LYS A 359 -5.75 11.72 15.83
CA LYS A 359 -5.27 10.32 15.79
C LYS A 359 -6.29 9.33 15.24
N GLU A 360 -7.58 9.66 15.28
CA GLU A 360 -8.67 8.79 14.84
C GLU A 360 -9.27 9.21 13.49
N VAL A 361 -8.73 10.27 12.86
CA VAL A 361 -9.20 10.75 11.55
C VAL A 361 -8.76 9.86 10.39
N SER A 362 -7.63 9.17 10.52
CA SER A 362 -7.13 8.19 9.56
C SER A 362 -6.61 6.96 10.30
N THR A 363 -6.23 5.92 9.56
CA THR A 363 -5.62 4.72 10.13
C THR A 363 -4.42 5.08 10.99
N ASN A 364 -4.46 4.67 12.26
CA ASN A 364 -3.43 5.01 13.23
C ASN A 364 -2.30 3.98 13.17
N PHE A 365 -1.28 4.27 12.36
CA PHE A 365 -0.11 3.40 12.24
C PHE A 365 0.64 3.21 13.56
N ASN A 366 0.52 4.09 14.57
CA ASN A 366 1.20 3.89 15.85
C ASN A 366 0.63 2.71 16.67
N ARG A 367 -0.52 2.12 16.27
CA ARG A 367 -1.09 0.89 16.87
C ARG A 367 -0.59 -0.37 16.15
N HIS A 368 0.71 -0.61 16.17
CA HIS A 368 1.26 -1.88 15.68
C HIS A 368 0.84 -3.05 16.60
N GLY A 369 0.48 -4.20 16.04
CA GLY A 369 0.31 -5.47 16.79
C GLY A 369 -1.09 -5.85 17.25
N SER A 370 -2.11 -4.99 17.10
CA SER A 370 -3.48 -5.31 17.56
C SER A 370 -4.28 -6.24 16.64
N GLY A 371 -3.75 -6.55 15.46
CA GLY A 371 -4.42 -7.29 14.38
C GLY A 371 -4.55 -8.81 14.59
N ASP A 372 -3.97 -9.39 15.64
CA ASP A 372 -4.18 -10.80 16.00
C ASP A 372 -5.55 -11.07 16.67
N ALA A 373 -6.52 -10.17 16.47
CA ALA A 373 -7.89 -10.30 16.99
C ALA A 373 -8.56 -11.63 16.62
N ILE A 374 -8.21 -12.23 15.48
CA ILE A 374 -8.72 -13.53 15.03
C ILE A 374 -8.23 -14.68 15.95
N LYS A 375 -7.07 -14.53 16.60
CA LYS A 375 -6.61 -15.48 17.63
C LYS A 375 -7.30 -15.27 18.97
N SER A 376 -7.91 -14.10 19.20
CA SER A 376 -8.52 -13.73 20.49
C SER A 376 -10.01 -14.07 20.64
N PHE A 377 -10.62 -14.77 19.67
CA PHE A 377 -11.89 -15.46 19.93
C PHE A 377 -11.64 -16.52 21.00
N LYS A 378 -12.31 -16.35 22.14
CA LYS A 378 -12.00 -16.98 23.44
C LYS A 378 -11.76 -18.49 23.36
N ASN A 379 -10.81 -18.93 24.19
CA ASN A 379 -10.49 -20.31 24.53
C ASN A 379 -11.62 -20.95 25.35
N GLY A 380 -12.74 -21.26 24.71
CA GLY A 380 -13.61 -22.35 25.15
C GLY A 380 -13.32 -23.53 24.24
N GLU A 381 -13.06 -24.71 24.81
CA GLU A 381 -12.71 -25.98 24.15
C GLU A 381 -13.36 -26.15 22.76
N MET A 382 -12.65 -25.74 21.71
CA MET A 382 -13.09 -25.92 20.33
C MET A 382 -12.41 -27.16 19.77
N THR A 383 -13.16 -28.26 19.64
CA THR A 383 -12.73 -29.49 18.96
C THR A 383 -13.38 -29.62 17.58
N GLY A 384 -12.78 -30.41 16.69
CA GLY A 384 -13.35 -30.75 15.38
C GLY A 384 -13.30 -29.62 14.34
N THR A 385 -14.37 -29.49 13.55
CA THR A 385 -14.46 -28.61 12.36
C THR A 385 -14.25 -27.13 12.67
N LYS A 386 -14.62 -26.67 13.87
CA LYS A 386 -14.41 -25.28 14.32
C LYS A 386 -12.93 -24.98 14.57
N ALA A 387 -12.15 -25.96 15.02
CA ALA A 387 -10.70 -25.83 15.18
C ALA A 387 -10.00 -25.80 13.81
N ALA A 388 -10.42 -26.64 12.86
CA ALA A 388 -9.92 -26.64 11.49
C ALA A 388 -10.21 -25.31 10.76
N ALA A 389 -11.44 -24.79 10.88
CA ALA A 389 -11.81 -23.49 10.33
C ALA A 389 -10.97 -22.37 10.95
N ARG A 390 -10.80 -22.33 12.29
CA ARG A 390 -9.94 -21.34 12.96
C ARG A 390 -8.49 -21.45 12.52
N TRP A 391 -7.96 -22.66 12.34
CA TRP A 391 -6.61 -22.88 11.82
C TRP A 391 -6.49 -22.34 10.40
N ALA A 392 -7.44 -22.65 9.52
CA ALA A 392 -7.45 -22.15 8.14
C ALA A 392 -7.54 -20.61 8.11
N TYR A 393 -8.44 -19.99 8.87
CA TYR A 393 -8.54 -18.53 8.98
C TYR A 393 -7.27 -17.90 9.56
N GLY A 394 -6.70 -18.50 10.61
CA GLY A 394 -5.46 -18.03 11.24
C GLY A 394 -4.25 -18.16 10.31
N PHE A 395 -4.16 -19.27 9.57
CA PHE A 395 -3.14 -19.51 8.56
C PHE A 395 -3.27 -18.54 7.40
N THR A 396 -4.45 -18.42 6.78
CA THR A 396 -4.71 -17.49 5.68
C THR A 396 -4.47 -16.05 6.09
N SER A 397 -4.95 -15.63 7.26
CA SER A 397 -4.69 -14.28 7.79
C SER A 397 -3.19 -14.02 8.03
N SER A 398 -2.46 -15.00 8.58
CA SER A 398 -1.02 -14.93 8.77
C SER A 398 -0.27 -14.91 7.43
N TYR A 399 -0.68 -15.73 6.49
CA TYR A 399 -0.11 -15.84 5.15
C TYR A 399 -0.24 -14.51 4.40
N LEU A 400 -1.45 -14.00 4.22
CA LEU A 400 -1.70 -12.73 3.50
C LEU A 400 -1.03 -11.54 4.23
N ARG A 401 -1.00 -11.55 5.57
CA ARG A 401 -0.31 -10.52 6.36
C ARG A 401 1.19 -10.44 6.08
N HIS A 402 1.84 -11.58 5.91
CA HIS A 402 3.29 -11.63 5.73
C HIS A 402 3.69 -11.61 4.26
N CYS A 403 2.91 -12.24 3.38
CA CYS A 403 3.25 -12.45 1.98
C CYS A 403 2.65 -11.39 1.04
N SER A 404 1.75 -10.52 1.50
CA SER A 404 1.13 -9.49 0.67
C SER A 404 1.47 -8.07 1.16
N MET A 405 1.93 -7.20 0.25
CA MET A 405 2.47 -5.87 0.56
C MET A 405 1.51 -4.96 1.36
N PHE A 406 0.21 -4.98 1.07
CA PHE A 406 -0.75 -4.00 1.59
C PHE A 406 -1.90 -4.58 2.43
N PHE A 407 -1.87 -5.87 2.79
CA PHE A 407 -2.93 -6.52 3.57
C PHE A 407 -3.18 -5.83 4.91
N ASN A 408 -2.11 -5.53 5.66
CA ASN A 408 -2.22 -4.93 6.99
C ASN A 408 -2.84 -3.54 6.95
N ALA A 409 -2.52 -2.75 5.92
CA ALA A 409 -3.08 -1.42 5.74
C ALA A 409 -4.58 -1.52 5.39
N GLY A 410 -4.97 -2.42 4.49
CA GLY A 410 -6.37 -2.66 4.13
C GLY A 410 -7.23 -3.16 5.29
N ILE A 411 -6.72 -4.09 6.11
CA ILE A 411 -7.43 -4.56 7.31
C ILE A 411 -7.62 -3.44 8.33
N GLN A 412 -6.62 -2.58 8.53
CA GLN A 412 -6.74 -1.43 9.44
C GLN A 412 -7.79 -0.42 8.93
N SER A 413 -7.75 -0.14 7.63
CA SER A 413 -8.68 0.71 6.90
C SER A 413 -10.13 0.19 7.00
N THR A 414 -10.35 -1.08 6.68
CA THR A 414 -11.66 -1.75 6.80
C THR A 414 -12.18 -1.75 8.23
N ASN A 415 -11.32 -2.01 9.22
CA ASN A 415 -11.73 -1.97 10.63
C ASN A 415 -12.21 -0.58 11.05
N LEU A 416 -11.61 0.49 10.53
CA LEU A 416 -12.04 1.85 10.80
C LEU A 416 -13.40 2.15 10.16
N LEU A 417 -13.64 1.72 8.92
CA LEU A 417 -14.95 1.80 8.28
C LEU A 417 -16.02 1.06 9.08
N VAL A 418 -15.75 -0.18 9.52
CA VAL A 418 -16.68 -0.96 10.35
C VAL A 418 -16.95 -0.29 11.71
N LYS A 419 -15.91 0.28 12.34
CA LYS A 419 -16.07 1.04 13.59
C LYS A 419 -16.95 2.27 13.38
N ASN A 420 -16.76 2.99 12.27
CA ASN A 420 -17.59 4.13 11.91
C ASN A 420 -19.04 3.73 11.64
N LEU A 421 -19.29 2.64 10.90
CA LEU A 421 -20.64 2.12 10.68
C LEU A 421 -21.35 1.76 11.98
N LYS A 422 -20.63 1.19 12.95
CA LYS A 422 -21.20 0.86 14.27
C LYS A 422 -21.54 2.10 15.10
N ASN A 423 -20.67 3.10 15.10
CA ASN A 423 -20.79 4.25 16.01
C ASN A 423 -21.53 5.45 15.40
N HIS A 424 -21.48 5.60 14.07
CA HIS A 424 -22.05 6.69 13.29
C HIS A 424 -22.73 6.15 12.02
N PRO A 425 -23.72 5.24 12.13
CA PRO A 425 -24.28 4.50 10.99
C PRO A 425 -24.81 5.41 9.88
N VAL A 426 -25.63 6.40 10.22
CA VAL A 426 -26.25 7.30 9.22
C VAL A 426 -25.20 8.14 8.51
N GLY A 427 -24.31 8.80 9.25
CA GLY A 427 -23.25 9.62 8.66
C GLY A 427 -22.30 8.81 7.79
N THR A 428 -21.97 7.58 8.20
CA THR A 428 -21.07 6.69 7.46
C THR A 428 -21.73 6.19 6.19
N SER A 429 -22.98 5.72 6.27
CA SER A 429 -23.74 5.27 5.11
C SER A 429 -23.85 6.37 4.05
N VAL A 430 -24.17 7.60 4.45
CA VAL A 430 -24.26 8.72 3.50
C VAL A 430 -22.90 9.09 2.92
N ASN A 431 -21.94 9.47 3.76
CA ASN A 431 -20.71 10.11 3.27
C ASN A 431 -19.64 9.13 2.77
N MET A 432 -19.60 7.91 3.30
CA MET A 432 -18.56 6.94 2.97
C MET A 432 -19.03 5.83 2.04
N LEU A 433 -20.34 5.61 1.90
CA LEU A 433 -20.90 4.59 1.01
C LEU A 433 -21.70 5.21 -0.15
N SER A 434 -22.78 5.94 0.17
CA SER A 434 -23.74 6.44 -0.83
C SER A 434 -23.19 7.56 -1.71
N ILE A 435 -22.47 8.54 -1.15
CA ILE A 435 -21.85 9.61 -1.96
C ILE A 435 -20.81 9.02 -2.94
N PRO A 436 -19.83 8.19 -2.51
CA PRO A 436 -18.92 7.55 -3.44
C PRO A 436 -19.64 6.71 -4.51
N PHE A 437 -20.65 5.93 -4.13
CA PHE A 437 -21.48 5.18 -5.07
C PHE A 437 -22.17 6.08 -6.11
N ALA A 438 -22.78 7.18 -5.67
CA ALA A 438 -23.43 8.14 -6.55
C ALA A 438 -22.42 8.82 -7.49
N LEU A 439 -21.24 9.21 -6.98
CA LEU A 439 -20.17 9.78 -7.79
C LEU A 439 -19.65 8.79 -8.84
N GLY A 440 -19.50 7.51 -8.50
CA GLY A 440 -19.13 6.46 -9.44
C GLY A 440 -20.17 6.28 -10.53
N ALA A 441 -21.46 6.26 -10.15
CA ALA A 441 -22.55 6.12 -11.10
C ALA A 441 -22.65 7.34 -12.04
N LEU A 442 -22.50 8.55 -11.50
CA LEU A 442 -22.57 9.79 -12.28
C LEU A 442 -21.29 10.07 -13.09
N GLY A 443 -20.16 9.45 -12.73
CA GLY A 443 -18.87 9.68 -13.38
C GLY A 443 -18.92 9.45 -14.89
N ALA A 444 -19.63 8.42 -15.35
CA ALA A 444 -19.81 8.17 -16.78
C ALA A 444 -20.63 9.26 -17.47
N LEU A 445 -21.73 9.70 -16.86
CA LEU A 445 -22.58 10.77 -17.42
C LEU A 445 -21.81 12.09 -17.54
N LEU A 446 -21.10 12.47 -16.49
CA LEU A 446 -20.32 13.71 -16.45
C LEU A 446 -19.23 13.70 -17.52
N ASN A 447 -18.47 12.60 -17.63
CA ASN A 447 -17.41 12.51 -18.63
C ASN A 447 -17.95 12.40 -20.05
N ASN A 448 -19.02 11.64 -20.30
CA ASN A 448 -19.64 11.57 -21.61
C ASN A 448 -20.15 12.95 -22.07
N ALA A 449 -20.69 13.76 -21.15
CA ALA A 449 -21.12 15.12 -21.46
C ALA A 449 -19.95 16.04 -21.85
N LEU A 450 -18.81 15.94 -21.16
CA LEU A 450 -17.60 16.68 -21.52
C LEU A 450 -17.02 16.20 -22.87
N ILE A 451 -17.01 14.89 -23.10
CA ILE A 451 -16.51 14.26 -24.33
C ILE A 451 -17.38 14.61 -25.55
N ALA A 452 -18.69 14.74 -25.37
CA ALA A 452 -19.61 15.08 -26.45
C ALA A 452 -19.38 16.48 -27.06
N SER A 453 -18.60 17.34 -26.39
CA SER A 453 -18.23 18.67 -26.87
C SER A 453 -16.97 18.71 -27.73
N GLU A 454 -16.32 17.56 -27.96
CA GLU A 454 -15.06 17.45 -28.72
C GLU A 454 -15.23 16.50 -29.92
N ASP A 455 -14.64 16.88 -31.06
CA ASP A 455 -14.68 16.09 -32.28
C ASP A 455 -13.82 14.83 -32.17
N GLU A 456 -14.21 13.76 -32.87
CA GLU A 456 -13.52 12.47 -32.78
C GLU A 456 -12.06 12.51 -33.24
N LYS A 457 -11.73 13.40 -34.16
CA LYS A 457 -10.36 13.59 -34.65
C LYS A 457 -9.43 14.15 -33.58
N ASP A 458 -9.95 15.04 -32.73
CA ASP A 458 -9.16 15.71 -31.68
C ASP A 458 -8.82 14.75 -30.53
N ARG A 459 -9.58 13.66 -30.40
CA ARG A 459 -9.36 12.55 -29.46
C ARG A 459 -8.76 11.29 -30.12
N ASN A 460 -7.92 11.46 -31.14
CA ASN A 460 -7.17 10.38 -31.81
C ASN A 460 -8.06 9.24 -32.37
N GLY A 461 -9.29 9.52 -32.79
CA GLY A 461 -10.18 8.50 -33.35
C GLY A 461 -10.87 7.61 -32.31
N VAL A 462 -10.81 7.94 -31.02
CA VAL A 462 -11.44 7.15 -29.96
C VAL A 462 -12.86 7.64 -29.71
N LYS A 463 -13.88 6.84 -30.08
CA LYS A 463 -15.31 7.22 -29.94
C LYS A 463 -15.76 7.53 -28.51
N ASP A 464 -15.22 6.81 -27.53
CA ASP A 464 -15.56 6.98 -26.11
C ASP A 464 -14.31 6.80 -25.23
N PRO A 465 -13.53 7.86 -25.00
CA PRO A 465 -12.33 7.79 -24.19
C PRO A 465 -12.57 7.33 -22.74
N TYR A 466 -13.75 7.61 -22.16
CA TYR A 466 -14.04 7.25 -20.76
C TYR A 466 -14.39 5.77 -20.61
N GLY A 467 -15.20 5.24 -21.53
CA GLY A 467 -15.48 3.79 -21.61
C GLY A 467 -14.23 2.96 -21.88
N GLU A 468 -13.27 3.49 -22.64
CA GLU A 468 -12.01 2.79 -22.95
C GLU A 468 -10.95 2.88 -21.83
N LEU A 469 -11.19 3.64 -20.76
CA LEU A 469 -10.34 3.59 -19.58
C LEU A 469 -10.29 2.17 -19.01
N PRO A 470 -9.11 1.66 -18.62
CA PRO A 470 -9.03 0.41 -17.88
C PRO A 470 -9.91 0.44 -16.62
N ASP A 471 -10.66 -0.63 -16.34
CA ASP A 471 -11.57 -0.71 -15.20
C ASP A 471 -10.86 -0.38 -13.88
N TYR A 472 -9.61 -0.84 -13.73
CA TYR A 472 -8.77 -0.50 -12.59
C TYR A 472 -8.53 1.01 -12.47
N VAL A 473 -8.32 1.74 -13.56
CA VAL A 473 -8.10 3.20 -13.51
C VAL A 473 -9.41 3.90 -13.18
N ARG A 474 -10.49 3.55 -13.87
CA ARG A 474 -11.81 4.19 -13.72
C ARG A 474 -12.43 3.96 -12.35
N ARG A 475 -12.36 2.75 -11.80
CA ARG A 475 -12.96 2.41 -10.49
C ARG A 475 -12.11 2.85 -9.30
N ASN A 476 -10.84 3.19 -9.53
CA ASN A 476 -9.88 3.54 -8.47
C ASN A 476 -9.59 5.02 -8.30
N ASN A 477 -10.01 5.80 -9.28
CA ASN A 477 -9.75 7.22 -9.35
C ASN A 477 -11.04 7.91 -9.78
N LEU A 478 -11.27 9.11 -9.26
CA LEU A 478 -12.19 10.04 -9.90
C LEU A 478 -11.49 10.52 -11.18
N CYS A 479 -11.99 10.07 -12.33
CA CYS A 479 -11.48 10.45 -13.64
C CYS A 479 -12.31 11.62 -14.19
N ILE A 480 -11.63 12.71 -14.54
CA ILE A 480 -12.26 13.93 -15.09
C ILE A 480 -11.62 14.21 -16.44
N TYR A 481 -12.44 14.22 -17.49
CA TYR A 481 -11.99 14.49 -18.85
C TYR A 481 -11.44 15.91 -18.98
N LYS A 482 -10.25 16.03 -19.59
CA LYS A 482 -9.57 17.31 -19.81
C LYS A 482 -9.51 17.73 -21.29
N GLY A 483 -9.79 16.80 -22.21
CA GLY A 483 -9.66 16.98 -23.65
C GLY A 483 -8.55 16.10 -24.26
N GLY A 484 -8.58 15.87 -25.57
CA GLY A 484 -7.56 15.13 -26.31
C GLY A 484 -7.44 13.65 -25.95
N GLY A 485 -8.49 13.04 -25.37
CA GLY A 485 -8.45 11.68 -24.84
C GLY A 485 -7.76 11.54 -23.47
N GLU A 486 -7.43 12.65 -22.80
CA GLU A 486 -6.73 12.65 -21.51
C GLU A 486 -7.66 12.90 -20.31
N PHE A 487 -7.27 12.34 -19.15
CA PHE A 487 -8.02 12.46 -17.90
C PHE A 487 -7.17 12.98 -16.75
N ILE A 488 -7.72 13.90 -15.96
CA ILE A 488 -7.24 14.14 -14.61
C ILE A 488 -7.73 12.98 -13.74
N THR A 489 -6.82 12.33 -13.02
CA THR A 489 -7.13 11.19 -12.15
C THR A 489 -6.83 11.53 -10.70
N ILE A 490 -7.88 11.55 -9.87
CA ILE A 490 -7.75 11.81 -8.43
C ILE A 490 -7.89 10.46 -7.71
N PRO A 491 -6.83 9.95 -7.06
CA PRO A 491 -6.84 8.62 -6.47
C PRO A 491 -7.78 8.55 -5.27
N LEU A 492 -8.68 7.56 -5.28
CA LEU A 492 -9.68 7.37 -4.24
C LEU A 492 -9.12 6.60 -3.04
N ALA A 493 -9.59 6.94 -1.83
CA ALA A 493 -9.34 6.17 -0.61
C ALA A 493 -9.86 4.73 -0.68
N ILE A 494 -9.14 3.78 -0.07
CA ILE A 494 -9.45 2.34 -0.17
C ILE A 494 -10.90 2.06 0.26
N GLU A 495 -11.36 2.74 1.31
CA GLU A 495 -12.70 2.61 1.87
C GLU A 495 -13.80 3.14 0.95
N LEU A 496 -13.53 4.24 0.23
CA LEU A 496 -14.51 4.94 -0.60
C LEU A 496 -14.57 4.33 -2.00
N ARG A 497 -13.41 3.92 -2.51
CA ARG A 497 -13.20 3.32 -3.82
C ARG A 497 -14.03 2.07 -4.06
N ALA A 498 -14.17 1.21 -3.06
CA ALA A 498 -14.99 0.00 -3.18
C ALA A 498 -16.44 0.35 -3.57
N PHE A 499 -17.02 1.38 -2.94
CA PHE A 499 -18.39 1.83 -3.21
C PHE A 499 -18.48 2.68 -4.48
N TYR A 500 -17.46 3.49 -4.77
CA TYR A 500 -17.35 4.19 -6.06
C TYR A 500 -17.32 3.21 -7.24
N GLY A 501 -16.53 2.14 -7.16
CA GLY A 501 -16.48 1.10 -8.17
C GLY A 501 -17.80 0.34 -8.34
N LEU A 502 -18.56 0.14 -7.26
CA LEU A 502 -19.94 -0.38 -7.34
C LEU A 502 -20.89 0.59 -8.05
N GLY A 503 -20.69 1.89 -7.88
CA GLY A 503 -21.42 2.94 -8.60
C GLY A 503 -21.13 2.91 -10.10
N ASP A 504 -19.85 2.85 -10.48
CA ASP A 504 -19.41 2.69 -11.88
C ASP A 504 -20.01 1.43 -12.51
N LEU A 505 -19.98 0.30 -11.80
CA LEU A 505 -20.62 -0.94 -12.21
C LEU A 505 -22.13 -0.77 -12.40
N ALA A 506 -22.82 -0.11 -11.45
CA ALA A 506 -24.25 0.13 -11.54
C ALA A 506 -24.62 1.01 -12.74
N ALA A 507 -23.83 2.05 -13.03
CA ALA A 507 -24.00 2.86 -14.25
C ALA A 507 -23.86 2.00 -15.52
N GLY A 508 -22.85 1.13 -15.55
CA GLY A 508 -22.64 0.15 -16.63
C GLY A 508 -23.85 -0.75 -16.90
N LEU A 509 -24.58 -1.14 -15.84
CA LEU A 509 -25.75 -2.02 -15.92
C LEU A 509 -27.07 -1.30 -16.19
N THR A 510 -27.13 0.02 -16.02
CA THR A 510 -28.40 0.77 -16.02
C THR A 510 -28.50 1.77 -17.17
N PHE A 511 -27.68 2.82 -17.18
CA PHE A 511 -27.84 3.95 -18.11
C PHE A 511 -26.58 4.27 -18.93
N SER A 512 -25.46 3.57 -18.70
CA SER A 512 -24.20 3.80 -19.40
C SER A 512 -23.55 2.48 -19.86
N PRO A 513 -24.15 1.75 -20.82
CA PRO A 513 -23.62 0.46 -21.29
C PRO A 513 -22.18 0.52 -21.81
N ASN A 514 -21.72 1.70 -22.21
CA ASN A 514 -20.34 1.95 -22.64
C ASN A 514 -19.30 1.76 -21.52
N VAL A 515 -19.68 1.86 -20.24
CA VAL A 515 -18.79 1.55 -19.10
C VAL A 515 -19.09 0.20 -18.46
N SER A 516 -19.98 -0.60 -19.08
CA SER A 516 -20.26 -1.96 -18.60
C SER A 516 -18.99 -2.80 -18.58
N GLY A 517 -18.75 -3.45 -17.44
CA GLY A 517 -17.66 -4.39 -17.28
C GLY A 517 -17.83 -5.60 -18.20
N GLN A 518 -16.71 -6.25 -18.53
CA GLN A 518 -16.69 -7.40 -19.44
C GLN A 518 -16.98 -8.74 -18.75
N LYS A 519 -17.11 -8.72 -17.43
CA LYS A 519 -17.24 -9.88 -16.56
C LYS A 519 -18.68 -10.05 -16.12
N ASN A 520 -18.97 -11.20 -15.50
CA ASN A 520 -20.19 -11.37 -14.73
C ASN A 520 -20.29 -10.23 -13.69
N PRO A 521 -21.39 -9.44 -13.66
CA PRO A 521 -21.57 -8.33 -12.74
C PRO A 521 -21.37 -8.70 -11.26
N TYR A 522 -21.67 -9.96 -10.89
CA TYR A 522 -21.41 -10.47 -9.56
C TYR A 522 -19.91 -10.52 -9.23
N LEU A 523 -19.08 -11.00 -10.16
CA LEU A 523 -17.63 -11.06 -9.98
C LEU A 523 -16.99 -9.67 -9.94
N ASP A 524 -17.52 -8.73 -10.72
CA ASP A 524 -17.12 -7.32 -10.67
C ASP A 524 -17.47 -6.68 -9.32
N ALA A 525 -18.67 -6.93 -8.79
CA ALA A 525 -19.07 -6.44 -7.48
C ALA A 525 -18.18 -7.03 -6.36
N VAL A 526 -17.85 -8.32 -6.44
CA VAL A 526 -16.89 -8.97 -5.53
C VAL A 526 -15.50 -8.34 -5.65
N GLY A 527 -15.05 -8.04 -6.87
CA GLY A 527 -13.80 -7.33 -7.13
C GLY A 527 -13.77 -5.91 -6.54
N CYS A 528 -14.88 -5.17 -6.60
CA CYS A 528 -14.99 -3.85 -5.97
C CYS A 528 -14.87 -3.96 -4.44
N MET A 529 -15.59 -4.91 -3.84
CA MET A 529 -15.58 -5.11 -2.39
C MET A 529 -14.27 -5.69 -1.86
N SER A 530 -13.58 -6.50 -2.67
CA SER A 530 -12.30 -7.08 -2.27
C SER A 530 -11.20 -6.03 -2.14
N GLN A 531 -11.33 -4.85 -2.73
CA GLN A 531 -10.38 -3.74 -2.55
C GLN A 531 -10.27 -3.26 -1.11
N LEU A 532 -11.31 -3.43 -0.29
CA LEU A 532 -11.26 -3.15 1.15
C LEU A 532 -10.13 -3.93 1.83
N VAL A 533 -9.83 -5.12 1.31
CA VAL A 533 -8.72 -5.97 1.72
C VAL A 533 -7.88 -6.30 0.48
N PRO A 534 -6.97 -5.40 0.05
CA PRO A 534 -6.40 -5.29 -1.31
C PRO A 534 -5.43 -6.43 -1.71
N VAL A 535 -5.63 -7.62 -1.18
CA VAL A 535 -4.93 -8.86 -1.54
C VAL A 535 -5.72 -9.68 -2.56
N MET A 536 -6.96 -9.29 -2.85
CA MET A 536 -7.86 -10.03 -3.75
C MET A 536 -8.35 -9.11 -4.87
N ASP A 537 -7.48 -8.31 -5.50
CA ASP A 537 -7.92 -7.39 -6.57
C ASP A 537 -8.24 -8.17 -7.86
N TYR A 538 -9.51 -8.51 -8.04
CA TYR A 538 -10.03 -9.19 -9.23
C TYR A 538 -10.43 -8.21 -10.35
N LEU A 539 -10.28 -6.90 -10.15
CA LEU A 539 -10.87 -5.90 -11.05
C LEU A 539 -10.13 -5.74 -12.37
N GLY A 540 -8.82 -5.93 -12.39
CA GLY A 540 -8.01 -5.67 -13.59
C GLY A 540 -8.16 -6.68 -14.72
N ASN A 541 -8.49 -7.94 -14.44
CA ASN A 541 -8.14 -9.00 -15.41
C ASN A 541 -9.31 -9.48 -16.27
N SER A 542 -9.38 -9.08 -17.55
CA SER A 542 -10.39 -9.52 -18.53
C SER A 542 -10.41 -11.05 -18.76
N SER A 543 -9.40 -11.78 -18.30
CA SER A 543 -9.28 -13.24 -18.37
C SER A 543 -10.00 -14.01 -17.24
N ALA A 544 -10.52 -13.33 -16.22
CA ALA A 544 -11.14 -13.97 -15.05
C ALA A 544 -12.39 -14.81 -15.37
N GLY A 545 -13.12 -14.47 -16.44
CA GLY A 545 -14.22 -15.30 -16.93
C GLY A 545 -13.76 -16.61 -17.58
N LYS A 546 -12.52 -16.68 -18.09
CA LYS A 546 -11.98 -17.80 -18.88
C LYS A 546 -11.10 -18.72 -18.05
N LYS A 547 -10.27 -18.16 -17.16
CA LYS A 547 -9.30 -18.91 -16.35
C LYS A 547 -9.36 -18.52 -14.87
N PRO A 548 -10.50 -18.74 -14.20
CA PRO A 548 -10.71 -18.33 -12.80
C PRO A 548 -9.66 -18.90 -11.84
N LEU A 549 -9.10 -20.08 -12.14
CA LEU A 549 -8.04 -20.70 -11.35
C LEU A 549 -6.71 -19.94 -11.46
N GLU A 550 -6.29 -19.56 -12.67
CA GLU A 550 -5.04 -18.81 -12.89
C GLU A 550 -5.08 -17.42 -12.21
N GLU A 551 -6.25 -16.77 -12.26
CA GLU A 551 -6.48 -15.49 -11.56
C GLU A 551 -6.49 -15.62 -10.05
N THR A 552 -7.11 -16.68 -9.53
CA THR A 552 -7.11 -16.95 -8.10
C THR A 552 -5.70 -17.21 -7.61
N ILE A 553 -4.89 -17.95 -8.37
CA ILE A 553 -3.47 -18.18 -8.07
C ILE A 553 -2.73 -16.86 -8.02
N LYS A 554 -2.90 -15.98 -9.01
CA LYS A 554 -2.24 -14.66 -9.06
C LYS A 554 -2.66 -13.77 -7.87
N ALA A 555 -3.95 -13.73 -7.54
CA ALA A 555 -4.46 -12.94 -6.41
C ALA A 555 -3.88 -13.41 -5.05
N ILE A 556 -3.80 -14.71 -4.81
CA ILE A 556 -3.28 -15.24 -3.54
C ILE A 556 -1.76 -15.38 -3.54
N SER A 557 -1.07 -15.06 -4.64
CA SER A 557 0.38 -15.23 -4.73
C SER A 557 1.11 -14.27 -3.79
N PRO A 558 2.20 -14.71 -3.14
CA PRO A 558 3.08 -13.82 -2.42
C PRO A 558 3.57 -12.72 -3.35
N SER A 559 3.56 -11.47 -2.90
CA SER A 559 4.03 -10.32 -3.69
C SER A 559 5.47 -10.54 -4.19
N ALA A 560 6.29 -11.23 -3.39
CA ALA A 560 7.67 -11.57 -3.76
C ALA A 560 7.81 -12.46 -5.00
N ILE A 561 6.79 -13.26 -5.35
CA ILE A 561 6.82 -14.14 -6.53
C ILE A 561 5.80 -13.75 -7.61
N ALA A 562 4.89 -12.83 -7.30
CA ALA A 562 3.85 -12.38 -8.22
C ALA A 562 4.39 -11.93 -9.60
N PRO A 563 5.50 -11.17 -9.71
CA PRO A 563 6.03 -10.77 -11.03
C PRO A 563 6.39 -11.96 -11.95
N PHE A 564 6.83 -13.09 -11.39
CA PHE A 564 7.15 -14.28 -12.18
C PHE A 564 5.89 -14.98 -12.69
N ILE A 565 4.85 -15.04 -11.86
CA ILE A 565 3.55 -15.62 -12.23
C ILE A 565 2.86 -14.72 -13.27
N GLU A 566 2.95 -13.40 -13.11
CA GLU A 566 2.46 -12.41 -14.06
C GLU A 566 3.15 -12.57 -15.43
N TRP A 567 4.47 -12.75 -15.46
CA TRP A 567 5.22 -13.04 -16.68
C TRP A 567 4.80 -14.35 -17.36
N GLU A 568 4.63 -15.43 -16.59
CA GLU A 568 4.18 -16.73 -17.11
C GLU A 568 2.80 -16.60 -17.76
N GLN A 569 1.89 -15.89 -17.09
CA GLN A 569 0.53 -15.63 -17.57
C GLN A 569 0.46 -14.50 -18.64
N ASN A 570 1.59 -13.87 -18.98
CA ASN A 570 1.67 -12.67 -19.83
C ASN A 570 0.63 -11.59 -19.48
N SER A 571 0.41 -11.35 -18.19
CA SER A 571 -0.60 -10.41 -17.73
C SER A 571 -0.10 -9.74 -16.46
N ASP A 572 0.11 -8.42 -16.51
CA ASP A 572 0.53 -7.64 -15.36
C ASP A 572 -0.58 -7.56 -14.31
N TRP A 573 -0.27 -7.10 -13.10
CA TRP A 573 -1.25 -6.96 -12.01
C TRP A 573 -2.51 -6.12 -12.36
N LYS A 574 -2.50 -5.31 -13.43
CA LYS A 574 -3.66 -4.56 -13.93
C LYS A 574 -4.47 -5.31 -14.98
N GLY A 575 -3.99 -6.47 -15.43
CA GLY A 575 -4.60 -7.27 -16.50
C GLY A 575 -4.13 -6.91 -17.90
N ALA A 576 -3.11 -6.05 -18.04
CA ALA A 576 -2.56 -5.67 -19.34
C ALA A 576 -1.46 -6.67 -19.77
N PRO A 577 -1.37 -7.01 -21.07
CA PRO A 577 -0.36 -7.93 -21.56
C PRO A 577 1.05 -7.36 -21.38
N ILE A 578 2.01 -8.17 -20.89
CA ILE A 578 3.40 -7.71 -20.63
C ILE A 578 4.20 -7.60 -21.93
N GLU A 579 4.00 -8.54 -22.86
CA GLU A 579 4.55 -8.50 -24.21
C GLU A 579 3.50 -8.96 -25.24
N ARG A 580 3.80 -8.74 -26.52
CA ARG A 580 2.96 -9.21 -27.62
C ARG A 580 3.23 -10.71 -27.88
N ARG A 581 2.31 -11.61 -27.48
CA ARG A 581 2.38 -13.07 -27.75
C ARG A 581 1.33 -13.52 -28.78
N GLY A 582 1.65 -14.55 -29.58
CA GLY A 582 0.74 -15.19 -30.57
C GLY A 582 1.48 -16.01 -31.64
N ASP A 583 0.76 -16.87 -32.39
CA ASP A 583 1.30 -17.93 -33.28
C ASP A 583 2.38 -17.51 -34.29
N TRP A 584 2.39 -16.25 -34.75
CA TRP A 584 3.34 -15.74 -35.75
C TRP A 584 4.52 -14.97 -35.15
N ASN A 585 4.50 -14.69 -33.84
CA ASN A 585 5.48 -13.85 -33.13
C ASN A 585 6.42 -14.66 -32.19
N GLU A 586 6.29 -15.98 -32.12
CA GLU A 586 7.12 -16.81 -31.22
C GLU A 586 8.57 -16.95 -31.73
N ASN A 587 8.78 -16.89 -33.04
CA ASN A 587 10.08 -17.10 -33.68
C ASN A 587 10.81 -15.81 -34.10
N VAL A 588 10.44 -14.66 -33.53
CA VAL A 588 11.15 -13.39 -33.72
C VAL A 588 11.94 -13.01 -32.46
N PRO A 589 12.98 -12.14 -32.54
CA PRO A 589 13.66 -11.62 -31.36
C PRO A 589 12.71 -10.99 -30.33
N ALA A 590 13.01 -11.12 -29.03
CA ALA A 590 12.15 -10.60 -27.96
C ALA A 590 11.92 -9.08 -28.03
N TRP A 591 12.88 -8.29 -28.53
CA TRP A 591 12.73 -6.85 -28.65
C TRP A 591 11.61 -6.43 -29.63
N GLN A 592 11.30 -7.24 -30.66
CA GLN A 592 10.21 -6.96 -31.60
C GLN A 592 8.82 -7.18 -30.96
N ARG A 593 8.76 -8.04 -29.92
CA ARG A 593 7.56 -8.25 -29.10
C ARG A 593 7.35 -7.20 -28.02
N ALA A 594 8.36 -6.36 -27.74
CA ALA A 594 8.29 -5.35 -26.70
C ALA A 594 7.42 -4.15 -27.12
N TYR A 595 6.67 -3.61 -26.17
CA TYR A 595 5.89 -2.38 -26.39
C TYR A 595 6.81 -1.15 -26.51
N ASN A 596 6.28 -0.05 -27.08
CA ASN A 596 7.04 1.18 -27.23
C ASN A 596 7.55 1.75 -25.89
N GLY A 597 6.78 1.58 -24.81
CA GLY A 597 7.15 2.02 -23.45
C GLY A 597 8.22 1.18 -22.75
N THR A 598 8.74 0.10 -23.34
CA THR A 598 9.83 -0.70 -22.75
C THR A 598 11.17 0.04 -22.90
N PRO A 599 12.03 0.11 -21.85
CA PRO A 599 13.28 0.87 -21.86
C PRO A 599 14.18 0.56 -23.06
N GLU A 600 14.65 1.61 -23.74
CA GLU A 600 15.46 1.46 -24.95
C GLU A 600 16.79 0.74 -24.69
N GLY A 601 17.41 0.97 -23.53
CA GLY A 601 18.64 0.27 -23.15
C GLY A 601 18.47 -1.26 -23.06
N LEU A 602 17.29 -1.73 -22.63
CA LEU A 602 16.98 -3.17 -22.59
C LEU A 602 16.74 -3.71 -24.00
N LYS A 603 16.04 -2.96 -24.86
CA LYS A 603 15.88 -3.31 -26.28
C LYS A 603 17.22 -3.41 -27.00
N THR A 604 18.12 -2.43 -26.79
CA THR A 604 19.46 -2.43 -27.37
C THR A 604 20.29 -3.63 -26.91
N LEU A 605 20.22 -4.00 -25.62
CA LEU A 605 20.90 -5.19 -25.11
C LEU A 605 20.41 -6.47 -25.80
N ASN A 606 19.10 -6.64 -25.91
CA ASN A 606 18.52 -7.81 -26.57
C ASN A 606 18.84 -7.84 -28.07
N LYS A 607 18.79 -6.69 -28.76
CA LYS A 607 19.24 -6.54 -30.16
C LYS A 607 20.69 -6.99 -30.32
N TRP A 608 21.58 -6.52 -29.45
CA TRP A 608 22.99 -6.91 -29.45
C TRP A 608 23.18 -8.41 -29.22
N VAL A 609 22.50 -9.00 -28.23
CA VAL A 609 22.56 -10.44 -27.96
C VAL A 609 22.13 -11.27 -29.17
N ASN A 610 20.99 -10.92 -29.78
CA ASN A 610 20.48 -11.61 -30.96
C ASN A 610 21.43 -11.46 -32.17
N ALA A 611 21.96 -10.26 -32.39
CA ALA A 611 22.96 -10.01 -33.44
C ALA A 611 24.24 -10.84 -33.26
N GLN A 612 24.71 -11.06 -32.02
CA GLN A 612 25.94 -11.82 -31.77
C GLN A 612 25.77 -13.34 -31.79
N THR A 613 24.55 -13.83 -31.52
CA THR A 613 24.30 -15.24 -31.22
C THR A 613 23.41 -15.95 -32.24
N ASN A 614 22.93 -15.24 -33.26
CA ASN A 614 22.21 -15.88 -34.35
C ASN A 614 23.17 -16.59 -35.32
N ASP A 615 22.76 -17.77 -35.77
CA ASP A 615 23.58 -18.67 -36.58
C ASP A 615 23.45 -18.41 -38.08
N VAL A 616 22.45 -17.63 -38.50
CA VAL A 616 22.09 -17.46 -39.93
C VAL A 616 22.71 -16.20 -40.54
N ALA A 617 22.68 -15.07 -39.83
CA ALA A 617 23.15 -13.77 -40.30
C ALA A 617 23.76 -12.97 -39.14
N LYS A 618 24.95 -13.41 -38.71
CA LYS A 618 25.68 -12.80 -37.60
C LYS A 618 25.86 -11.29 -37.81
N GLY A 619 25.46 -10.49 -36.81
CA GLY A 619 25.41 -9.02 -36.87
C GLY A 619 24.03 -8.44 -37.18
N ASN A 620 23.07 -9.25 -37.65
CA ASN A 620 21.69 -8.80 -37.89
C ASN A 620 20.86 -8.85 -36.60
N GLU A 621 20.37 -7.70 -36.14
CA GLU A 621 19.56 -7.58 -34.92
C GLU A 621 18.10 -8.05 -35.06
N ASP A 622 17.61 -8.17 -36.30
CA ASP A 622 16.25 -8.64 -36.61
C ASP A 622 16.13 -10.17 -36.62
N MET A 623 17.24 -10.88 -36.51
CA MET A 623 17.28 -12.35 -36.54
C MET A 623 17.29 -12.93 -35.13
N LEU A 624 16.47 -13.95 -34.89
CA LEU A 624 16.43 -14.65 -33.61
C LEU A 624 17.79 -15.32 -33.34
N GLY A 625 18.39 -14.96 -32.21
CA GLY A 625 19.64 -15.53 -31.71
C GLY A 625 19.43 -16.79 -30.89
N ASN A 626 20.38 -17.08 -30.01
CA ASN A 626 20.25 -18.19 -29.08
C ASN A 626 19.02 -18.02 -28.18
N GLY A 627 18.09 -18.98 -28.22
CA GLY A 627 16.79 -18.86 -27.53
C GLY A 627 16.88 -18.64 -26.02
N PHE A 628 17.89 -19.21 -25.33
CA PHE A 628 18.10 -18.95 -23.91
C PHE A 628 18.59 -17.51 -23.67
N LEU A 629 19.55 -17.04 -24.47
CA LEU A 629 20.09 -15.68 -24.34
C LEU A 629 19.07 -14.60 -24.74
N ASP A 630 18.24 -14.85 -25.75
CA ASP A 630 17.10 -13.98 -26.10
C ASP A 630 16.10 -13.89 -24.94
N MET A 631 15.75 -15.04 -24.34
CA MET A 631 14.83 -15.09 -23.19
C MET A 631 15.37 -14.33 -21.97
N VAL A 632 16.61 -14.61 -21.52
CA VAL A 632 17.16 -13.96 -20.31
C VAL A 632 17.41 -12.46 -20.50
N THR A 633 17.56 -12.00 -21.74
CA THR A 633 17.65 -10.58 -22.08
C THR A 633 16.35 -9.99 -22.60
N ASN A 634 15.22 -10.71 -22.50
CA ASN A 634 13.93 -10.24 -22.99
C ASN A 634 13.60 -8.87 -22.35
N PRO A 635 13.47 -7.80 -23.15
CA PRO A 635 13.31 -6.45 -22.62
C PRO A 635 12.06 -6.29 -21.75
N SER A 636 10.95 -6.91 -22.16
CA SER A 636 9.66 -6.84 -21.46
C SER A 636 9.70 -7.61 -20.14
N MET A 637 10.30 -8.80 -20.13
CA MET A 637 10.46 -9.62 -18.92
C MET A 637 11.33 -8.89 -17.87
N VAL A 638 12.50 -8.42 -18.28
CA VAL A 638 13.45 -7.74 -17.39
C VAL A 638 12.82 -6.45 -16.84
N ASN A 639 12.16 -5.67 -17.68
CA ASN A 639 11.44 -4.47 -17.26
C ASN A 639 10.33 -4.81 -16.25
N HIS A 640 9.57 -5.87 -16.50
CA HIS A 640 8.49 -6.29 -15.63
C HIS A 640 9.00 -6.75 -14.25
N PHE A 641 10.08 -7.53 -14.19
CA PHE A 641 10.67 -7.94 -12.91
C PHE A 641 11.29 -6.77 -12.14
N PHE A 642 11.98 -5.87 -12.85
CA PHE A 642 12.56 -4.68 -12.24
C PHE A 642 11.47 -3.75 -11.69
N GLY A 643 10.42 -3.48 -12.46
CA GLY A 643 9.27 -2.69 -12.03
C GLY A 643 8.43 -3.37 -10.95
N GLY A 644 8.28 -4.70 -11.01
CA GLY A 644 7.53 -5.48 -10.03
C GLY A 644 8.19 -5.52 -8.66
N ILE A 645 9.49 -5.85 -8.61
CA ILE A 645 10.27 -5.93 -7.36
C ILE A 645 10.65 -4.53 -6.86
N GLY A 646 11.10 -3.66 -7.77
CA GLY A 646 11.53 -2.30 -7.49
C GLY A 646 10.39 -1.31 -7.26
N GLY A 647 9.17 -1.69 -7.66
CA GLY A 647 7.95 -0.93 -7.42
C GLY A 647 7.98 0.49 -7.99
N GLY A 648 7.32 1.40 -7.25
CA GLY A 648 7.23 2.81 -7.61
C GLY A 648 8.58 3.53 -7.65
N ALA A 649 9.52 3.18 -6.76
CA ALA A 649 10.85 3.81 -6.71
C ALA A 649 11.68 3.52 -7.97
N ALA A 650 11.68 2.27 -8.44
CA ALA A 650 12.34 1.88 -9.69
C ALA A 650 11.77 2.63 -10.89
N THR A 651 10.43 2.63 -11.00
CA THR A 651 9.72 3.32 -12.09
C THR A 651 9.99 4.84 -12.08
N PHE A 652 10.05 5.45 -10.89
CA PHE A 652 10.38 6.87 -10.73
C PHE A 652 11.83 7.17 -11.15
N ALA A 653 12.78 6.34 -10.75
CA ALA A 653 14.19 6.51 -11.09
C ALA A 653 14.41 6.41 -12.60
N GLU A 654 13.85 5.37 -13.23
CA GLU A 654 13.90 5.17 -14.67
C GLU A 654 13.36 6.38 -15.45
N ARG A 655 12.21 6.91 -15.04
CA ARG A 655 11.59 8.04 -15.73
C ARG A 655 12.23 9.38 -15.44
N THR A 656 12.79 9.56 -14.24
CA THR A 656 13.62 10.74 -13.95
C THR A 656 14.84 10.76 -14.85
N LEU A 657 15.49 9.60 -15.07
CA LEU A 657 16.59 9.48 -16.02
C LEU A 657 16.12 9.71 -17.46
N GLY A 658 14.95 9.17 -17.83
CA GLY A 658 14.30 9.40 -19.12
C GLY A 658 14.03 10.88 -19.39
N ALA A 659 13.37 11.58 -18.48
CA ALA A 659 13.04 13.01 -18.60
C ALA A 659 14.30 13.90 -18.70
N ILE A 660 15.36 13.58 -17.94
CA ILE A 660 16.67 14.26 -18.06
C ILE A 660 17.27 14.04 -19.45
N LYS A 661 17.14 12.84 -20.01
CA LYS A 661 17.70 12.48 -21.32
C LYS A 661 16.90 13.06 -22.49
N HIS A 662 15.57 13.14 -22.38
CA HIS A 662 14.66 13.58 -23.44
C HIS A 662 14.37 15.09 -23.41
N GLY A 663 14.60 15.78 -22.29
CA GLY A 663 14.49 17.25 -22.23
C GLY A 663 13.10 17.76 -22.59
N SER A 664 13.01 18.68 -23.54
CA SER A 664 11.74 19.28 -23.99
C SER A 664 10.80 18.30 -24.70
N ASP A 665 11.31 17.18 -25.18
CA ASP A 665 10.53 16.16 -25.89
C ASP A 665 9.92 15.12 -24.93
N THR A 666 9.98 15.39 -23.62
CA THR A 666 9.41 14.51 -22.59
C THR A 666 7.89 14.58 -22.63
N GLU A 667 7.25 13.45 -22.91
CA GLU A 667 5.79 13.34 -22.85
C GLU A 667 5.26 13.57 -21.42
N THR A 668 4.06 14.15 -21.29
CA THR A 668 3.41 14.42 -20.00
C THR A 668 3.29 13.19 -19.09
N LYS A 669 3.14 12.00 -19.69
CA LYS A 669 3.08 10.70 -18.98
C LYS A 669 4.40 10.30 -18.31
N ASP A 670 5.51 10.90 -18.74
CA ASP A 670 6.86 10.62 -18.26
C ASP A 670 7.35 11.67 -17.25
N ILE A 671 6.62 12.79 -17.10
CA ILE A 671 6.87 13.81 -16.08
C ILE A 671 6.51 13.25 -14.69
N PRO A 672 7.49 13.12 -13.77
CA PRO A 672 7.23 12.67 -12.41
C PRO A 672 6.26 13.60 -11.67
N PHE A 673 5.50 13.05 -10.71
CA PHE A 673 4.41 13.71 -9.97
C PHE A 673 3.19 14.12 -10.81
N VAL A 674 3.38 14.75 -11.96
CA VAL A 674 2.29 15.20 -12.85
C VAL A 674 1.50 14.02 -13.39
N ARG A 675 2.18 12.98 -13.89
CA ARG A 675 1.51 11.74 -14.32
C ARG A 675 0.75 11.01 -13.22
N SER A 676 1.07 11.32 -11.96
CA SER A 676 0.41 10.63 -10.85
C SER A 676 -1.06 11.06 -10.76
N LEU A 677 -1.38 12.22 -11.35
CA LEU A 677 -2.68 12.90 -11.41
C LEU A 677 -3.22 13.06 -12.84
N LEU A 678 -2.45 12.69 -13.87
CA LEU A 678 -2.85 12.72 -15.27
C LEU A 678 -2.75 11.32 -15.86
N TYR A 679 -3.82 10.86 -16.50
CA TYR A 679 -3.85 9.63 -17.25
C TYR A 679 -3.90 9.93 -18.75
N THR A 680 -2.86 9.48 -19.44
CA THR A 680 -2.78 9.45 -20.89
C THR A 680 -2.78 7.99 -21.32
N PRO A 681 -3.70 7.56 -22.21
CA PRO A 681 -3.72 6.18 -22.72
C PRO A 681 -2.36 5.81 -23.33
N SER A 682 -1.75 4.71 -22.87
CA SER A 682 -0.56 4.16 -23.51
C SER A 682 -0.96 3.22 -24.64
N GLU A 683 -0.03 2.91 -25.56
CA GLU A 683 -0.28 1.88 -26.60
C GLU A 683 -0.78 0.56 -25.99
N GLN A 684 -0.19 0.14 -24.87
CA GLN A 684 -0.53 -1.09 -24.16
C GLN A 684 -1.95 -1.08 -23.56
N SER A 685 -2.40 0.08 -23.07
CA SER A 685 -3.74 0.24 -22.47
C SER A 685 -4.77 0.82 -23.44
N SER A 686 -4.35 1.19 -24.66
CA SER A 686 -5.24 1.78 -25.65
C SER A 686 -6.27 0.75 -26.08
N LEU A 687 -7.54 1.14 -25.95
CA LEU A 687 -8.69 0.34 -26.37
C LEU A 687 -8.75 -1.03 -25.69
N GLN A 688 -8.22 -1.13 -24.47
CA GLN A 688 -8.19 -2.39 -23.73
C GLN A 688 -9.59 -2.98 -23.59
N ARG A 689 -10.60 -2.13 -23.37
CA ARG A 689 -11.99 -2.59 -23.30
C ARG A 689 -12.47 -3.09 -24.65
N THR A 690 -12.34 -2.32 -25.72
CA THR A 690 -12.75 -2.76 -27.05
C THR A 690 -12.08 -4.07 -27.45
N LYS A 691 -10.75 -4.19 -27.28
CA LYS A 691 -9.97 -5.40 -27.58
C LYS A 691 -10.50 -6.61 -26.81
N SER A 692 -10.67 -6.47 -25.49
CA SER A 692 -11.13 -7.61 -24.69
C SER A 692 -12.60 -7.97 -24.96
N LYS A 693 -13.49 -7.01 -25.26
CA LYS A 693 -14.87 -7.30 -25.74
C LYS A 693 -14.84 -8.08 -27.05
N TRP A 694 -14.05 -7.62 -28.03
CA TRP A 694 -13.88 -8.28 -29.31
C TRP A 694 -13.46 -9.74 -29.14
N TYR A 695 -12.43 -10.02 -28.33
CA TYR A 695 -11.98 -11.38 -28.09
C TYR A 695 -12.98 -12.21 -27.29
N ASN A 696 -13.74 -11.62 -26.37
CA ASN A 696 -14.81 -12.34 -25.66
C ASN A 696 -15.94 -12.75 -26.60
N TYR A 697 -16.38 -11.86 -27.51
CA TYR A 697 -17.37 -12.20 -28.51
C TYR A 697 -16.88 -13.28 -29.47
N LYS A 698 -15.61 -13.20 -29.88
CA LYS A 698 -14.99 -14.22 -30.72
C LYS A 698 -14.99 -15.59 -30.03
N ASP A 699 -14.61 -15.65 -28.77
CA ASP A 699 -14.56 -16.90 -28.01
C ASP A 699 -15.96 -17.46 -27.74
N GLU A 700 -16.93 -16.62 -27.37
CA GLU A 700 -18.34 -17.02 -27.19
C GLU A 700 -18.89 -17.67 -28.47
N MET A 701 -18.54 -17.10 -29.63
CA MET A 701 -18.99 -17.57 -30.93
C MET A 701 -18.07 -18.64 -31.55
N GLU A 702 -16.94 -19.00 -30.96
CA GLU A 702 -15.94 -19.89 -31.56
C GLU A 702 -16.55 -21.24 -31.96
N LYS A 703 -17.29 -21.86 -31.03
CA LYS A 703 -18.00 -23.13 -31.28
C LYS A 703 -19.05 -22.97 -32.38
N THR A 704 -19.77 -21.86 -32.39
CA THR A 704 -20.81 -21.56 -33.38
C THR A 704 -20.18 -21.36 -34.77
N ILE A 705 -19.09 -20.60 -34.86
CA ILE A 705 -18.31 -20.39 -36.10
C ILE A 705 -17.79 -21.74 -36.62
N ALA A 706 -17.18 -22.56 -35.76
CA ALA A 706 -16.69 -23.88 -36.14
C ALA A 706 -17.81 -24.82 -36.64
N ASN A 707 -19.00 -24.77 -36.03
CA ASN A 707 -20.17 -25.52 -36.49
C ASN A 707 -20.69 -24.99 -37.83
N VAL A 708 -20.73 -23.68 -38.00
CA VAL A 708 -21.12 -23.03 -39.27
C VAL A 708 -20.16 -23.39 -40.39
N ASP A 709 -18.86 -23.42 -40.13
CA ASP A 709 -17.86 -23.84 -41.11
C ASP A 709 -18.01 -25.33 -41.50
N ARG A 710 -18.40 -26.18 -40.54
CA ARG A 710 -18.77 -27.58 -40.83
C ARG A 710 -20.03 -27.68 -41.69
N LEU A 711 -21.04 -26.83 -41.46
CA LEU A 711 -22.24 -26.77 -42.31
C LEU A 711 -21.92 -26.30 -43.73
N LYS A 712 -20.98 -25.36 -43.88
CA LYS A 712 -20.48 -24.85 -45.18
C LYS A 712 -19.53 -25.85 -45.89
N SER A 713 -19.04 -26.88 -45.19
CA SER A 713 -18.04 -27.81 -45.71
C SER A 713 -18.57 -28.64 -46.88
N LYS A 714 -17.78 -28.71 -47.95
CA LYS A 714 -18.06 -29.58 -49.11
C LYS A 714 -17.54 -31.01 -48.92
N ASN A 715 -16.78 -31.27 -47.85
CA ASN A 715 -16.19 -32.58 -47.54
C ASN A 715 -17.14 -33.48 -46.72
N VAL A 716 -18.39 -33.60 -47.16
CA VAL A 716 -19.38 -34.52 -46.58
C VAL A 716 -20.23 -35.16 -47.69
N PRO A 717 -20.80 -36.36 -47.48
CA PRO A 717 -21.71 -37.02 -48.42
C PRO A 717 -22.85 -36.13 -48.92
N ILE A 718 -23.31 -36.32 -50.16
CA ILE A 718 -24.29 -35.44 -50.85
C ILE A 718 -25.61 -35.33 -50.08
N ASP A 719 -26.09 -36.42 -49.51
CA ASP A 719 -27.26 -36.50 -48.62
C ASP A 719 -27.10 -35.57 -47.40
N LYS A 720 -25.93 -35.62 -46.74
CA LYS A 720 -25.62 -34.71 -45.63
C LYS A 720 -25.46 -33.25 -46.07
N ARG A 721 -24.99 -33.00 -47.29
CA ARG A 721 -24.87 -31.63 -47.82
C ARG A 721 -26.23 -30.97 -47.97
N LEU A 722 -27.26 -31.70 -48.41
CA LEU A 722 -28.62 -31.18 -48.52
C LEU A 722 -29.18 -30.77 -47.15
N THR A 723 -29.01 -31.64 -46.14
CA THR A 723 -29.40 -31.34 -44.75
C THR A 723 -28.62 -30.14 -44.19
N ASN A 724 -27.29 -30.12 -44.36
CA ASN A 724 -26.45 -29.02 -43.89
C ASN A 724 -26.81 -27.67 -44.53
N VAL A 725 -27.23 -27.65 -45.80
CA VAL A 725 -27.67 -26.42 -46.48
C VAL A 725 -28.98 -25.90 -45.88
N ALA A 726 -29.92 -26.80 -45.55
CA ALA A 726 -31.16 -26.43 -44.88
C ALA A 726 -30.91 -25.90 -43.46
N ASP A 727 -30.05 -26.58 -42.69
CA ASP A 727 -29.65 -26.14 -41.34
C ASP A 727 -28.90 -24.81 -41.37
N TYR A 728 -28.05 -24.61 -42.39
CA TYR A 728 -27.36 -23.34 -42.59
C TYR A 728 -28.33 -22.20 -42.94
N TYR A 729 -29.34 -22.44 -43.78
CA TYR A 729 -30.37 -21.45 -44.11
C TYR A 729 -31.18 -21.06 -42.86
N ASN A 730 -31.54 -22.03 -42.01
CA ASN A 730 -32.22 -21.76 -40.74
C ASN A 730 -31.32 -20.94 -39.80
N PHE A 731 -30.04 -21.29 -39.71
CA PHE A 731 -29.06 -20.53 -38.92
C PHE A 731 -28.93 -19.08 -39.42
N GLN A 732 -28.89 -18.83 -40.73
CA GLN A 732 -28.73 -17.49 -41.31
C GLN A 732 -29.79 -16.47 -40.85
N ASN A 733 -30.98 -16.95 -40.45
CA ASN A 733 -32.08 -16.13 -39.93
C ASN A 733 -32.02 -15.91 -38.40
N SER A 734 -31.03 -16.48 -37.72
CA SER A 734 -30.85 -16.33 -36.27
C SER A 734 -30.07 -15.06 -35.89
N LYS A 735 -30.20 -14.62 -34.63
CA LYS A 735 -29.37 -13.55 -34.06
C LYS A 735 -27.89 -13.92 -34.05
N ASP A 736 -27.56 -15.19 -33.80
CA ASP A 736 -26.18 -15.67 -33.76
C ASP A 736 -25.51 -15.60 -35.14
N ALA A 737 -26.26 -15.78 -36.24
CA ALA A 737 -25.74 -15.55 -37.58
C ALA A 737 -25.41 -14.10 -37.88
N ALA A 738 -26.12 -13.14 -37.28
CA ALA A 738 -25.74 -11.73 -37.37
C ALA A 738 -24.40 -11.50 -36.66
N LYS A 739 -24.22 -12.04 -35.44
CA LYS A 739 -22.95 -11.96 -34.70
C LYS A 739 -21.78 -12.60 -35.45
N VAL A 740 -21.97 -13.81 -35.98
CA VAL A 740 -20.94 -14.52 -36.78
C VAL A 740 -20.55 -13.71 -38.02
N ARG A 741 -21.50 -13.09 -38.73
CA ARG A 741 -21.20 -12.24 -39.90
C ARG A 741 -20.34 -11.03 -39.55
N VAL A 742 -20.64 -10.36 -38.43
CA VAL A 742 -19.84 -9.22 -37.96
C VAL A 742 -18.41 -9.67 -37.65
N ILE A 743 -18.24 -10.80 -36.96
CA ILE A 743 -16.91 -11.34 -36.63
C ILE A 743 -16.13 -11.73 -37.90
N GLU A 744 -16.73 -12.51 -38.81
CA GLU A 744 -16.09 -12.93 -40.06
C GLU A 744 -15.67 -11.73 -40.93
N LEU A 745 -16.51 -10.70 -41.03
CA LEU A 745 -16.22 -9.49 -41.79
C LEU A 745 -15.06 -8.70 -41.18
N ALA A 746 -15.08 -8.50 -39.86
CA ALA A 746 -14.01 -7.79 -39.15
C ALA A 746 -12.68 -8.55 -39.25
N GLU A 747 -12.67 -9.87 -39.11
CA GLU A 747 -11.46 -10.68 -39.31
C GLU A 747 -10.92 -10.58 -40.74
N LYS A 748 -11.81 -10.60 -41.74
CA LYS A 748 -11.43 -10.43 -43.14
C LYS A 748 -10.79 -9.06 -43.38
N GLN A 749 -11.38 -7.99 -42.85
CA GLN A 749 -10.84 -6.63 -42.96
C GLN A 749 -9.51 -6.47 -42.22
N MET A 750 -9.38 -7.06 -41.03
CA MET A 750 -8.13 -7.01 -40.25
C MET A 750 -7.00 -7.81 -40.90
N LYS A 751 -7.30 -8.82 -41.73
CA LYS A 751 -6.29 -9.74 -42.30
C LYS A 751 -5.19 -9.02 -43.08
N GLN A 752 -5.54 -7.99 -43.86
CA GLN A 752 -4.54 -7.23 -44.64
C GLN A 752 -3.65 -6.37 -43.73
N TRP A 753 -4.22 -5.78 -42.68
CA TRP A 753 -3.49 -4.97 -41.73
C TRP A 753 -2.59 -5.80 -40.83
N LYS A 754 -3.06 -6.97 -40.37
CA LYS A 754 -2.22 -7.94 -39.66
C LYS A 754 -1.03 -8.35 -40.51
N LYS A 755 -1.24 -8.68 -41.80
CA LYS A 755 -0.14 -8.97 -42.74
C LYS A 755 0.85 -7.82 -42.91
N LEU A 756 0.37 -6.57 -42.96
CA LEU A 756 1.25 -5.40 -43.06
C LEU A 756 2.09 -5.26 -41.78
N ARG A 757 1.44 -5.28 -40.61
CA ARG A 757 2.08 -5.24 -39.31
C ARG A 757 3.16 -6.31 -39.17
N ASP A 758 2.83 -7.55 -39.51
CA ASP A 758 3.71 -8.71 -39.33
C ASP A 758 4.91 -8.71 -40.29
N LYS A 759 4.83 -7.95 -41.40
CA LYS A 759 5.92 -7.81 -42.38
C LYS A 759 6.75 -6.55 -42.20
N SER A 760 6.34 -5.65 -41.31
CA SER A 760 7.00 -4.36 -41.12
C SER A 760 8.11 -4.48 -40.08
N GLY A 761 9.28 -3.92 -40.39
CA GLY A 761 10.40 -3.80 -39.44
C GLY A 761 10.46 -2.43 -38.74
N ASP A 762 9.70 -1.45 -39.23
CA ASP A 762 9.66 -0.08 -38.71
C ASP A 762 8.44 0.19 -37.82
N ASN A 763 8.65 0.99 -36.78
CA ASN A 763 7.63 1.28 -35.78
C ASN A 763 6.42 2.07 -36.34
N GLU A 764 6.62 2.89 -37.37
CA GLU A 764 5.55 3.72 -37.93
C GLU A 764 4.52 2.87 -38.69
N SER A 765 4.98 1.95 -39.55
CA SER A 765 4.10 1.03 -40.28
C SER A 765 3.37 0.08 -39.34
N ILE A 766 4.03 -0.41 -38.29
CA ILE A 766 3.40 -1.22 -37.24
C ILE A 766 2.30 -0.43 -36.52
N LYS A 767 2.58 0.83 -36.15
CA LYS A 767 1.61 1.70 -35.48
C LYS A 767 0.40 1.97 -36.37
N PHE A 768 0.61 2.33 -37.63
CA PHE A 768 -0.46 2.56 -38.60
C PHE A 768 -1.34 1.33 -38.82
N ALA A 769 -0.74 0.13 -38.93
CA ALA A 769 -1.49 -1.10 -39.07
C ALA A 769 -2.32 -1.41 -37.81
N ASN A 770 -1.77 -1.19 -36.61
CA ASN A 770 -2.49 -1.36 -35.35
C ASN A 770 -3.67 -0.40 -35.22
N GLU A 771 -3.50 0.88 -35.59
CA GLU A 771 -4.59 1.87 -35.55
C GLU A 771 -5.78 1.47 -36.45
N ASN A 772 -5.51 0.90 -37.62
CA ASN A 772 -6.56 0.41 -38.52
C ASN A 772 -7.25 -0.85 -37.98
N ILE A 773 -6.49 -1.78 -37.40
CA ILE A 773 -7.04 -2.96 -36.71
C ILE A 773 -7.96 -2.53 -35.57
N ASP A 774 -7.51 -1.55 -34.79
CA ASP A 774 -8.20 -1.03 -33.63
C ASP A 774 -9.54 -0.37 -34.02
N ARG A 775 -9.58 0.40 -35.12
CA ARG A 775 -10.85 0.94 -35.68
C ARG A 775 -11.82 -0.15 -36.11
N ILE A 776 -11.34 -1.18 -36.80
CA ILE A 776 -12.19 -2.31 -37.22
C ILE A 776 -12.77 -3.03 -35.99
N MET A 777 -11.97 -3.23 -34.95
CA MET A 777 -12.45 -3.82 -33.70
C MET A 777 -13.50 -2.94 -33.01
N MET A 778 -13.32 -1.62 -32.96
CA MET A 778 -14.32 -0.70 -32.41
C MET A 778 -15.66 -0.85 -33.13
N ASP A 779 -15.66 -0.78 -34.46
CA ASP A 779 -16.89 -0.85 -35.26
C ASP A 779 -17.58 -2.22 -35.13
N ALA A 780 -16.79 -3.29 -35.06
CA ALA A 780 -17.31 -4.63 -34.87
C ALA A 780 -17.92 -4.81 -33.46
N VAL A 781 -17.26 -4.33 -32.42
CA VAL A 781 -17.77 -4.38 -31.04
C VAL A 781 -19.04 -3.55 -30.90
N GLU A 782 -19.10 -2.36 -31.52
CA GLU A 782 -20.31 -1.53 -31.51
C GLU A 782 -21.51 -2.24 -32.16
N GLN A 783 -21.28 -2.95 -33.27
CA GLN A 783 -22.32 -3.75 -33.93
C GLN A 783 -22.73 -4.96 -33.08
N LEU A 784 -21.77 -5.65 -32.45
CA LEU A 784 -22.04 -6.80 -31.57
C LEU A 784 -22.80 -6.38 -30.31
N ASP A 785 -22.46 -5.24 -29.71
CA ASP A 785 -23.17 -4.66 -28.56
C ASP A 785 -24.64 -4.34 -28.90
N LYS A 786 -24.98 -4.00 -30.15
CA LYS A 786 -26.38 -3.78 -30.61
C LYS A 786 -27.16 -5.08 -30.85
N LEU A 787 -26.47 -6.21 -31.01
CA LEU A 787 -27.08 -7.53 -31.26
C LEU A 787 -27.30 -8.35 -29.98
N ASN A 788 -26.71 -7.91 -28.87
CA ASN A 788 -26.99 -8.36 -27.51
C ASN A 788 -28.17 -7.59 -26.93
#